data_AF-A0A922FLB9-F1
#
_entry.id   AF-A0A922FLB9-F1
#
_cell.length_a   1.000
_cell.length_b   1.000
_cell.length_c   1.000
_cell.angle_alpha   90.00
_cell.angle_beta   90.00
_cell.angle_gamma   90.00
#
_symmetry.space_group_name_H-M   'P 1'
#
loop_
_entity.id
_entity.type
_entity.pdbx_description
1 polymer ?
#
loop_
_entity_poly.entity_id
_entity_poly.type
_entity_poly.pdbx_seq_one_letter_code
_entity_poly.pdbx_strand_id
1 'polypeptide(L)'
;MGDHDTDMISETSAVMGYTSGSYTSTDYSDANSNVVPDTSAFPSKATGDFAAPAALADINSTVPGGFDLGDGNIYSTDPNPILQEAHVSTSFEAKPAVGVANTSEKVTDLENAATELSQAAGNISSVDVSVGETGTLTVENGNSSDNMARAADEQQFDGFVPAMSAEEDRLWNIVRANSLDFNAWTSLIEETEKVAQENILKIRKVYDAFLAEFPLCYGYWKKYADHEAHLGSVDKVVEVYERAVQGVTYSVDIWLHYCIFSISTYGDPDTIRRLFERGLAYVGTDYLSFTLWDKYIEYEYMQQEWGRLAMIYTRILEYPNQQLDRYFTSFKELAGSRPLSEIMTAEEAATAAGGLSEDSVQANEGEVHPDATEQSPKPVSAGLTEAEELQKYIAVREEMYKKAKEFDSKIIGFETAIRRPYFHVRPLNVAELENWHSYLDFMEKEGDFNKVVKLYERCLVACANYPEYWIRYVLCMEASGMLDLANNALARATQVFVKRQPEIHLFAARFKEQNGDIPGSQDAYQLVHTEISPGLIEAIIKHANMEYRLGNLEAAYSLYEQAIAIEKGKEHSQTLPMLYAQYSRFVYMVSGNEEKAREILVQALEHVQLSKPILEALIHFEVIQSLPKRIDYLDSLVVKFIVPDLESPNVASPADREELSCIFLEFVNAFGDVPSIKKAEDRHAKLFLPHRSTSELKKRHAEDYLASDKAKIARSYSVPSPAQSLMGAYPNAQNQWTSGYGLQPQAWPPATQAQGQQWAPGYTQQEP
;
A
#
# COMPACT_ATOMS: atom_id res chain seq x y z
N MET A 1 17.78 -30.26 -55.06
CA MET A 1 16.31 -30.32 -55.10
C MET A 1 15.90 -31.28 -54.01
N GLY A 2 15.40 -30.74 -52.90
CA GLY A 2 15.03 -31.50 -51.71
C GLY A 2 14.54 -30.54 -50.64
N ASP A 3 13.35 -30.85 -50.15
CA ASP A 3 12.81 -30.66 -48.80
C ASP A 3 12.71 -29.27 -48.15
N HIS A 4 11.83 -29.22 -47.16
CA HIS A 4 11.54 -28.06 -46.32
C HIS A 4 12.63 -27.88 -45.26
N ASP A 5 12.86 -26.62 -44.87
CA ASP A 5 13.55 -26.30 -43.63
C ASP A 5 12.69 -25.41 -42.72
N THR A 6 13.07 -25.41 -41.44
CA THR A 6 12.35 -24.74 -40.34
C THR A 6 12.90 -23.33 -40.14
N ASP A 7 12.11 -22.43 -39.54
CA ASP A 7 12.70 -21.28 -38.85
C ASP A 7 11.94 -20.97 -37.55
N MET A 8 12.65 -20.52 -36.51
CA MET A 8 12.10 -20.34 -35.16
C MET A 8 12.22 -18.89 -34.70
N ILE A 9 11.17 -18.39 -34.02
CA ILE A 9 11.23 -17.12 -33.30
C ILE A 9 11.64 -17.42 -31.86
N SER A 10 12.65 -16.71 -31.37
CA SER A 10 13.18 -16.82 -30.01
C SER A 10 12.74 -15.62 -29.18
N GLU A 11 12.08 -15.88 -28.04
CA GLU A 11 11.72 -14.84 -27.08
C GLU A 11 12.90 -14.57 -26.14
N THR A 12 13.35 -13.32 -26.08
CA THR A 12 14.49 -12.91 -25.25
C THR A 12 14.03 -12.55 -23.84
N SER A 13 14.22 -13.46 -22.89
CA SER A 13 14.05 -13.17 -21.45
C SER A 13 15.14 -12.22 -20.96
N ALA A 14 14.73 -11.03 -20.49
CA ALA A 14 15.63 -10.01 -19.96
C ALA A 14 15.55 -9.97 -18.42
N VAL A 15 16.39 -10.76 -17.74
CA VAL A 15 16.51 -10.75 -16.28
C VAL A 15 17.36 -9.55 -15.84
N MET A 16 16.70 -8.45 -15.45
CA MET A 16 17.34 -7.33 -14.77
C MET A 16 17.50 -7.65 -13.28
N GLY A 17 18.75 -7.69 -12.79
CA GLY A 17 19.04 -7.93 -11.38
C GLY A 17 18.79 -6.68 -10.53
N TYR A 18 17.99 -6.81 -9.47
CA TYR A 18 17.70 -5.72 -8.55
C TYR A 18 18.86 -5.50 -7.56
N THR A 19 19.54 -4.36 -7.68
CA THR A 19 20.53 -3.91 -6.68
C THR A 19 19.83 -3.38 -5.45
N SER A 20 19.95 -4.10 -4.32
CA SER A 20 19.47 -3.60 -3.02
C SER A 20 20.24 -2.34 -2.62
N GLY A 21 19.51 -1.23 -2.42
CA GLY A 21 20.08 0.02 -1.91
C GLY A 21 20.37 -0.10 -0.42
N SER A 22 21.64 -0.13 -0.05
CA SER A 22 22.07 -0.22 1.36
C SER A 22 21.85 1.11 2.09
N TYR A 23 20.70 1.23 2.76
CA TYR A 23 20.42 2.31 3.72
C TYR A 23 21.44 2.27 4.85
N THR A 24 22.43 3.17 4.78
CA THR A 24 23.42 3.40 5.82
C THR A 24 22.99 4.63 6.61
N SER A 25 22.49 4.40 7.83
CA SER A 25 22.22 5.50 8.76
C SER A 25 23.51 6.26 9.02
N THR A 26 23.50 7.58 8.81
CA THR A 26 24.59 8.48 9.18
C THR A 26 23.99 9.73 9.78
N ASP A 27 24.43 10.07 10.99
CA ASP A 27 23.88 11.16 11.78
C ASP A 27 24.17 12.53 11.16
N TYR A 28 23.22 13.44 11.29
CA TYR A 28 23.43 14.87 11.02
C TYR A 28 23.00 15.70 12.22
N SER A 29 24.00 16.26 12.90
CA SER A 29 23.86 17.20 14.02
C SER A 29 23.58 18.63 13.54
N ASP A 30 22.79 19.38 14.31
CA ASP A 30 22.54 20.81 14.09
C ASP A 30 23.83 21.66 14.02
N ALA A 31 23.92 22.56 13.02
CA ALA A 31 24.97 23.57 12.93
C ALA A 31 24.46 24.86 12.24
N ASN A 32 23.71 25.68 12.97
CA ASN A 32 23.18 26.96 12.47
C ASN A 32 24.27 28.05 12.44
N SER A 33 24.66 28.56 11.26
CA SER A 33 25.56 29.73 11.15
C SER A 33 25.34 30.56 9.88
N ASN A 34 25.45 31.90 10.02
CA ASN A 34 25.27 32.86 8.94
C ASN A 34 26.64 33.30 8.37
N VAL A 35 26.82 33.26 7.05
CA VAL A 35 27.83 34.08 6.35
C VAL A 35 27.26 34.58 5.01
N VAL A 36 27.42 35.88 4.75
CA VAL A 36 27.09 36.56 3.48
C VAL A 36 28.38 37.08 2.85
N PRO A 37 28.48 37.08 1.51
CA PRO A 37 29.13 38.21 0.83
C PRO A 37 28.36 38.73 -0.39
N ASP A 38 28.15 40.04 -0.44
CA ASP A 38 27.65 40.78 -1.60
C ASP A 38 28.70 40.87 -2.74
N THR A 39 28.27 41.02 -4.00
CA THR A 39 28.28 42.34 -4.71
C THR A 39 28.12 42.28 -6.24
N SER A 40 27.25 43.15 -6.77
CA SER A 40 27.30 43.77 -8.11
C SER A 40 27.01 42.88 -9.36
N ALA A 41 26.52 43.39 -10.51
CA ALA A 41 26.17 44.77 -10.90
C ALA A 41 24.97 44.83 -11.89
N PHE A 42 24.23 45.96 -11.89
CA PHE A 42 23.25 46.34 -12.93
C PHE A 42 23.82 47.44 -13.85
N PRO A 43 23.37 47.50 -15.12
CA PRO A 43 22.51 48.61 -15.57
C PRO A 43 21.41 48.19 -16.60
N SER A 44 20.33 48.94 -16.90
CA SER A 44 19.70 50.11 -16.25
C SER A 44 18.37 50.52 -16.95
N LYS A 45 17.35 50.96 -16.17
CA LYS A 45 16.23 51.90 -16.50
C LYS A 45 15.28 51.61 -17.71
N ALA A 46 14.00 52.02 -17.76
CA ALA A 46 12.95 52.52 -16.83
C ALA A 46 11.63 52.68 -17.67
N THR A 47 10.47 53.26 -17.31
CA THR A 47 10.02 54.13 -16.19
C THR A 47 8.47 54.13 -16.07
N GLY A 48 7.91 54.25 -14.86
CA GLY A 48 6.58 54.83 -14.55
C GLY A 48 5.34 53.91 -14.69
N ASP A 49 4.26 54.08 -13.90
CA ASP A 49 3.98 55.06 -12.84
C ASP A 49 2.93 54.55 -11.80
N PHE A 50 3.09 54.98 -10.53
CA PHE A 50 2.12 55.36 -9.46
C PHE A 50 0.69 54.76 -9.35
N ALA A 51 0.05 54.60 -8.16
CA ALA A 51 0.41 54.86 -6.75
C ALA A 51 -0.57 54.17 -5.76
N ALA A 52 -0.25 54.20 -4.44
CA ALA A 52 -1.17 53.87 -3.34
C ALA A 52 -0.89 54.73 -2.07
N PRO A 53 -1.90 54.95 -1.19
CA PRO A 53 -1.74 55.21 0.25
C PRO A 53 -2.54 54.18 1.10
N ALA A 54 -2.19 53.75 2.33
CA ALA A 54 -1.73 54.44 3.55
C ALA A 54 -2.86 55.28 4.24
N ALA A 55 -3.07 55.28 5.58
CA ALA A 55 -2.28 54.73 6.70
C ALA A 55 -3.09 54.50 8.02
N LEU A 56 -2.56 53.63 8.90
CA LEU A 56 -2.27 53.75 10.37
C LEU A 56 -3.31 54.10 11.47
N ALA A 57 -3.08 53.48 12.65
CA ALA A 57 -3.31 53.95 14.06
C ALA A 57 -4.77 53.99 14.61
N ASP A 58 -5.10 53.79 15.91
CA ASP A 58 -4.34 53.30 17.10
C ASP A 58 -5.24 52.95 18.34
N ILE A 59 -4.65 52.30 19.36
CA ILE A 59 -4.89 52.48 20.84
C ILE A 59 -6.17 51.97 21.61
N ASN A 60 -5.90 51.19 22.68
CA ASN A 60 -6.57 51.05 24.02
C ASN A 60 -7.87 50.23 24.37
N SER A 61 -7.64 49.16 25.16
CA SER A 61 -7.96 48.99 26.62
C SER A 61 -9.34 48.56 27.20
N THR A 62 -9.27 47.42 27.94
CA THR A 62 -9.84 47.17 29.30
C THR A 62 -11.32 46.77 29.52
N VAL A 63 -11.53 45.92 30.54
CA VAL A 63 -12.76 45.19 30.95
C VAL A 63 -13.50 45.87 32.13
N PRO A 64 -14.84 45.80 32.15
CA PRO A 64 -15.62 45.40 33.34
C PRO A 64 -16.67 44.30 32.95
N GLY A 65 -17.28 43.47 33.81
CA GLY A 65 -17.64 43.59 35.23
C GLY A 65 -19.01 44.28 35.39
N GLY A 66 -20.09 43.73 35.98
CA GLY A 66 -20.38 42.43 36.61
C GLY A 66 -21.83 42.46 37.18
N PHE A 67 -22.22 41.47 38.01
CA PHE A 67 -23.50 41.36 38.77
C PHE A 67 -24.81 41.06 37.98
N ASP A 68 -25.90 40.53 38.55
CA ASP A 68 -26.14 39.51 39.61
C ASP A 68 -27.68 39.17 39.65
N LEU A 69 -28.11 38.27 40.55
CA LEU A 69 -29.49 37.82 40.88
C LEU A 69 -30.08 36.74 39.96
N GLY A 70 -30.74 35.68 40.46
CA GLY A 70 -30.94 35.24 41.86
C GLY A 70 -31.97 34.11 42.00
N ASP A 71 -31.89 33.34 43.10
CA ASP A 71 -32.77 32.23 43.56
C ASP A 71 -32.87 30.95 42.68
N GLY A 72 -32.90 29.72 43.22
CA GLY A 72 -32.67 29.30 44.63
C GLY A 72 -32.91 27.80 44.91
N ASN A 73 -32.15 27.22 45.86
CA ASN A 73 -32.17 25.87 46.47
C ASN A 73 -31.78 24.64 45.58
N ILE A 74 -30.78 23.78 45.92
CA ILE A 74 -30.41 23.02 47.16
C ILE A 74 -31.19 21.66 47.24
N TYR A 75 -30.55 20.47 47.27
CA TYR A 75 -29.57 19.96 48.26
C TYR A 75 -28.39 19.13 47.70
N SER A 76 -27.30 19.06 48.50
CA SER A 76 -26.17 18.10 48.44
C SER A 76 -26.56 16.75 49.14
N THR A 77 -25.76 15.66 49.26
CA THR A 77 -24.30 15.49 49.49
C THR A 77 -23.77 14.09 49.06
N ASP A 78 -22.45 13.96 48.96
CA ASP A 78 -21.64 12.74 49.19
C ASP A 78 -22.01 12.00 50.51
N PRO A 79 -21.76 10.67 50.72
CA PRO A 79 -20.37 10.15 50.84
C PRO A 79 -20.09 8.66 50.49
N ASN A 80 -18.81 8.29 50.54
CA ASN A 80 -18.25 6.92 50.63
C ASN A 80 -17.91 6.61 52.11
N PRO A 81 -18.11 5.38 52.67
CA PRO A 81 -16.93 4.48 52.87
C PRO A 81 -17.16 2.94 53.09
N ILE A 82 -16.16 2.13 52.70
CA ILE A 82 -15.47 1.03 53.47
C ILE A 82 -16.19 -0.31 53.86
N LEU A 83 -15.53 -1.43 53.47
CA LEU A 83 -15.55 -2.83 54.01
C LEU A 83 -16.89 -3.64 53.98
N GLN A 84 -16.92 -4.98 53.94
CA GLN A 84 -16.06 -5.97 54.62
C GLN A 84 -15.76 -7.29 53.84
N GLU A 85 -14.78 -8.04 54.39
CA GLU A 85 -14.06 -9.24 53.92
C GLU A 85 -14.88 -10.55 53.77
N ALA A 86 -14.29 -11.50 53.04
CA ALA A 86 -14.30 -12.92 53.41
C ALA A 86 -13.00 -13.63 52.95
N HIS A 87 -12.07 -13.88 53.87
CA HIS A 87 -10.88 -14.72 53.66
C HIS A 87 -11.20 -16.22 53.83
N VAL A 88 -10.37 -17.11 53.27
CA VAL A 88 -9.65 -18.20 53.97
C VAL A 88 -8.68 -18.90 53.01
N SER A 89 -7.63 -19.54 53.54
CA SER A 89 -6.37 -19.82 52.84
C SER A 89 -5.97 -21.31 52.82
N THR A 90 -5.05 -21.67 51.91
CA THR A 90 -3.99 -22.71 52.03
C THR A 90 -4.35 -24.16 52.40
N SER A 91 -3.90 -25.14 51.58
CA SER A 91 -2.79 -26.07 51.93
C SER A 91 -2.49 -27.14 50.84
N PHE A 92 -1.27 -27.71 50.89
CA PHE A 92 -0.88 -28.94 50.19
C PHE A 92 -1.26 -30.19 51.02
N GLU A 93 -1.59 -31.32 50.38
CA GLU A 93 -0.78 -32.58 50.40
C GLU A 93 -1.48 -33.74 49.65
N ALA A 94 -1.01 -35.00 49.79
CA ALA A 94 -1.13 -36.06 48.78
C ALA A 94 -2.06 -37.26 49.10
N LYS A 95 -2.27 -38.11 48.07
CA LYS A 95 -2.58 -39.57 48.00
C LYS A 95 -2.95 -40.33 49.31
N PRO A 96 -3.89 -41.31 49.28
CA PRO A 96 -3.86 -42.43 48.32
C PRO A 96 -5.26 -42.95 47.84
N ALA A 97 -5.35 -44.19 47.34
CA ALA A 97 -6.46 -44.71 46.53
C ALA A 97 -7.05 -46.08 46.97
N VAL A 98 -8.31 -46.33 46.55
CA VAL A 98 -9.02 -47.63 46.41
C VAL A 98 -10.08 -47.44 45.29
N GLY A 99 -10.45 -48.37 44.40
CA GLY A 99 -9.96 -49.72 44.10
C GLY A 99 -11.10 -50.69 43.67
N VAL A 100 -10.80 -51.70 42.81
CA VAL A 100 -11.66 -52.87 42.40
C VAL A 100 -12.75 -52.57 41.33
N ALA A 101 -12.98 -53.34 40.24
CA ALA A 101 -12.44 -54.62 39.70
C ALA A 101 -12.32 -54.57 38.14
N ASN A 102 -11.32 -55.20 37.49
CA ASN A 102 -11.26 -56.57 36.89
C ASN A 102 -12.23 -56.81 35.71
N THR A 103 -11.94 -57.54 34.62
CA THR A 103 -10.92 -58.59 34.26
C THR A 103 -10.36 -58.39 32.83
N SER A 104 -9.14 -58.73 32.37
CA SER A 104 -8.08 -59.72 32.73
C SER A 104 -7.95 -60.94 31.79
N GLU A 105 -7.06 -60.85 30.78
CA GLU A 105 -6.17 -61.94 30.29
C GLU A 105 -4.79 -61.28 30.03
N LYS A 106 -3.62 -61.71 30.56
CA LYS A 106 -2.90 -63.01 30.60
C LYS A 106 -2.11 -63.32 29.30
N VAL A 107 -0.83 -63.74 29.33
CA VAL A 107 0.14 -63.91 30.45
C VAL A 107 1.60 -63.90 29.93
N THR A 108 2.51 -63.23 30.67
CA THR A 108 3.98 -63.42 30.91
C THR A 108 4.94 -63.95 29.78
N ASP A 109 6.29 -63.92 29.87
CA ASP A 109 7.23 -63.91 31.01
C ASP A 109 8.65 -63.37 30.73
N LEU A 110 9.34 -63.09 31.85
CA LEU A 110 10.80 -62.94 32.10
C LEU A 110 11.66 -61.76 31.58
N GLU A 111 12.52 -61.31 32.52
CA GLU A 111 13.63 -60.36 32.38
C GLU A 111 14.94 -61.07 31.95
N ASN A 112 15.99 -60.31 31.58
CA ASN A 112 17.28 -60.24 32.34
C ASN A 112 18.34 -59.30 31.72
N ALA A 113 19.10 -58.63 32.61
CA ALA A 113 20.54 -58.28 32.60
C ALA A 113 21.33 -57.89 31.29
N ALA A 114 22.34 -57.00 31.31
CA ALA A 114 22.83 -56.01 32.30
C ALA A 114 23.98 -55.13 31.73
N THR A 115 24.35 -54.06 32.46
CA THR A 115 25.69 -53.40 32.56
C THR A 115 26.42 -52.83 31.31
N GLU A 116 26.40 -51.50 31.22
CA GLU A 116 27.54 -50.57 31.46
C GLU A 116 28.89 -50.64 30.69
N LEU A 117 29.29 -49.45 30.20
CA LEU A 117 30.67 -48.89 30.10
C LEU A 117 31.64 -49.50 29.04
N SER A 118 32.64 -48.80 28.49
CA SER A 118 33.17 -47.45 28.79
C SER A 118 33.79 -46.71 27.57
N GLN A 119 34.39 -45.54 27.83
CA GLN A 119 35.11 -44.60 26.96
C GLN A 119 36.40 -45.17 26.30
N ALA A 120 36.85 -44.59 25.16
CA ALA A 120 38.19 -43.93 25.03
C ALA A 120 38.48 -43.42 23.58
N ALA A 121 39.43 -42.48 23.45
CA ALA A 121 39.77 -41.73 22.23
C ALA A 121 40.93 -42.30 21.37
N GLY A 122 41.16 -41.73 20.18
CA GLY A 122 42.36 -41.95 19.37
C GLY A 122 42.54 -40.97 18.19
N ASN A 123 43.69 -40.27 18.14
CA ASN A 123 44.14 -39.40 17.03
C ASN A 123 44.82 -40.26 15.90
N ILE A 124 45.43 -39.80 14.80
CA ILE A 124 46.40 -38.71 14.49
C ILE A 124 46.32 -38.43 12.94
N SER A 125 46.75 -37.34 12.30
CA SER A 125 48.07 -36.64 12.29
C SER A 125 48.04 -35.26 11.62
N SER A 126 49.02 -34.40 11.90
CA SER A 126 49.24 -33.06 11.30
C SER A 126 50.39 -33.02 10.27
N VAL A 127 50.53 -31.88 9.55
CA VAL A 127 51.79 -31.36 8.95
C VAL A 127 51.77 -29.82 9.00
N ASP A 128 52.94 -29.22 9.23
CA ASP A 128 53.15 -27.85 9.75
C ASP A 128 54.44 -27.23 9.12
N VAL A 129 54.69 -25.92 8.94
CA VAL A 129 53.97 -24.63 9.09
C VAL A 129 54.79 -23.50 8.37
N SER A 130 54.21 -22.38 7.90
CA SER A 130 54.98 -21.12 7.61
C SER A 130 54.14 -19.83 7.54
N VAL A 131 54.79 -18.65 7.60
CA VAL A 131 54.23 -17.29 7.80
C VAL A 131 54.60 -16.34 6.65
N GLY A 132 53.75 -15.35 6.35
CA GLY A 132 54.03 -14.20 5.48
C GLY A 132 53.06 -13.03 5.74
N GLU A 133 53.53 -11.78 5.63
CA GLU A 133 52.84 -10.58 6.10
C GLU A 133 52.19 -9.73 4.99
N THR A 134 51.29 -8.82 5.38
CA THR A 134 50.78 -7.62 4.65
C THR A 134 49.97 -7.83 3.36
N GLY A 135 48.92 -7.02 3.19
CA GLY A 135 48.21 -6.88 1.91
C GLY A 135 46.75 -6.43 2.03
N THR A 136 46.49 -5.12 1.94
CA THR A 136 45.13 -4.56 1.80
C THR A 136 44.45 -5.08 0.53
N LEU A 137 43.24 -5.63 0.65
CA LEU A 137 42.44 -6.08 -0.49
C LEU A 137 41.33 -5.08 -0.86
N THR A 138 41.70 -4.08 -1.66
CA THR A 138 40.75 -3.39 -2.55
C THR A 138 40.57 -4.24 -3.81
N VAL A 139 39.33 -4.60 -4.16
CA VAL A 139 39.02 -5.34 -5.39
C VAL A 139 38.29 -4.42 -6.36
N GLU A 140 38.99 -3.95 -7.39
CA GLU A 140 38.37 -3.33 -8.57
C GLU A 140 38.01 -4.39 -9.62
N ASN A 141 37.02 -4.08 -10.46
CA ASN A 141 36.58 -4.94 -11.56
C ASN A 141 37.65 -5.03 -12.68
N GLY A 142 37.83 -6.22 -13.25
CA GLY A 142 38.72 -6.44 -14.39
C GLY A 142 38.35 -7.68 -15.20
N ASN A 143 37.48 -7.52 -16.20
CA ASN A 143 37.18 -8.58 -17.16
C ASN A 143 38.43 -9.01 -17.95
N SER A 144 38.53 -10.31 -18.24
CA SER A 144 39.28 -10.80 -19.41
C SER A 144 38.70 -12.15 -19.86
N SER A 145 38.33 -12.23 -21.14
CA SER A 145 37.99 -13.49 -21.79
C SER A 145 39.26 -14.09 -22.41
N ASP A 146 39.49 -15.38 -22.18
CA ASP A 146 39.87 -16.37 -23.21
C ASP A 146 40.46 -17.63 -22.58
N ASN A 147 39.80 -18.78 -22.78
CA ASN A 147 40.29 -19.79 -23.73
C ASN A 147 39.30 -20.96 -23.87
N MET A 148 39.28 -21.61 -25.03
CA MET A 148 38.33 -22.68 -25.33
C MET A 148 38.78 -24.08 -24.87
N ALA A 149 37.77 -24.90 -24.57
CA ALA A 149 37.70 -26.33 -24.82
C ALA A 149 38.70 -27.28 -24.12
N ARG A 150 38.18 -27.94 -23.08
CA ARG A 150 38.28 -29.40 -23.00
C ARG A 150 37.04 -29.99 -22.33
N ALA A 151 36.30 -30.84 -23.06
CA ALA A 151 35.09 -31.50 -22.55
C ALA A 151 35.43 -32.83 -21.86
N ALA A 152 34.80 -33.08 -20.71
CA ALA A 152 34.62 -34.40 -20.09
C ALA A 152 33.48 -34.31 -19.05
N ASP A 153 32.41 -35.07 -19.28
CA ASP A 153 31.32 -35.48 -18.38
C ASP A 153 30.83 -34.50 -17.29
N GLU A 154 29.83 -33.69 -17.64
CA GLU A 154 28.79 -33.29 -16.68
C GLU A 154 27.71 -34.38 -16.62
N GLN A 155 27.43 -34.93 -15.43
CA GLN A 155 26.31 -35.85 -15.23
C GLN A 155 25.00 -35.08 -15.09
N GLN A 156 24.39 -34.76 -16.24
CA GLN A 156 23.12 -34.07 -16.33
C GLN A 156 21.97 -34.93 -15.76
N PHE A 157 21.56 -34.66 -14.52
CA PHE A 157 20.43 -35.33 -13.88
C PHE A 157 19.10 -34.68 -14.32
N ASP A 158 18.65 -35.02 -15.53
CA ASP A 158 17.42 -34.48 -16.12
C ASP A 158 16.18 -34.88 -15.30
N GLY A 159 15.65 -33.91 -14.54
CA GLY A 159 14.60 -34.10 -13.55
C GLY A 159 13.21 -34.25 -14.18
N PHE A 160 12.96 -35.39 -14.83
CA PHE A 160 11.71 -35.68 -15.54
C PHE A 160 10.48 -35.56 -14.62
N VAL A 161 9.79 -34.41 -14.69
CA VAL A 161 8.58 -34.15 -13.91
C VAL A 161 7.51 -35.19 -14.32
N PRO A 162 7.03 -36.05 -13.40
CA PRO A 162 6.05 -37.06 -13.75
C PRO A 162 4.75 -36.44 -14.25
N ALA A 163 4.05 -37.16 -15.12
CA ALA A 163 2.80 -36.71 -15.72
C ALA A 163 1.84 -36.11 -14.67
N MET A 164 1.21 -35.00 -15.03
CA MET A 164 0.14 -34.42 -14.23
C MET A 164 -1.07 -35.36 -14.22
N SER A 165 -1.82 -35.33 -13.12
CA SER A 165 -3.14 -35.93 -13.07
C SER A 165 -4.08 -35.16 -14.02
N ALA A 166 -5.12 -35.83 -14.54
CA ALA A 166 -6.10 -35.16 -15.40
C ALA A 166 -6.85 -34.02 -14.69
N GLU A 167 -6.92 -34.03 -13.35
CA GLU A 167 -7.47 -32.94 -12.56
C GLU A 167 -6.43 -31.84 -12.28
N GLU A 168 -5.16 -32.19 -12.07
CA GLU A 168 -4.05 -31.21 -12.03
C GLU A 168 -3.99 -30.41 -13.34
N ASP A 169 -4.00 -31.07 -14.51
CA ASP A 169 -4.00 -30.41 -15.82
C ASP A 169 -5.25 -29.55 -16.04
N ARG A 170 -6.42 -30.01 -15.58
CA ARG A 170 -7.67 -29.25 -15.63
C ARG A 170 -7.59 -27.98 -14.78
N LEU A 171 -7.06 -28.07 -13.57
CA LEU A 171 -6.88 -26.92 -12.68
C LEU A 171 -5.81 -25.96 -13.22
N TRP A 172 -4.70 -26.47 -13.77
CA TRP A 172 -3.70 -25.71 -14.54
C TRP A 172 -4.28 -24.99 -15.77
N ASN A 173 -5.34 -25.51 -16.38
CA ASN A 173 -6.04 -24.80 -17.46
C ASN A 173 -6.92 -23.66 -16.94
N ILE A 174 -7.56 -23.84 -15.77
CA ILE A 174 -8.40 -22.80 -15.16
C ILE A 174 -7.53 -21.62 -14.70
N VAL A 175 -6.44 -21.85 -13.97
CA VAL A 175 -5.55 -20.76 -13.50
C VAL A 175 -4.77 -20.09 -14.64
N ARG A 176 -4.55 -20.77 -15.77
CA ARG A 176 -3.99 -20.12 -16.97
C ARG A 176 -5.02 -19.29 -17.75
N ALA A 177 -6.30 -19.66 -17.69
CA ALA A 177 -7.39 -18.85 -18.26
C ALA A 177 -7.74 -17.63 -17.39
N ASN A 178 -7.61 -17.75 -16.06
CA ASN A 178 -7.76 -16.64 -15.12
C ASN A 178 -6.76 -16.79 -13.95
N SER A 179 -5.60 -16.12 -14.05
CA SER A 179 -4.56 -16.19 -13.02
C SER A 179 -4.96 -15.51 -11.70
N LEU A 180 -6.04 -14.73 -11.70
CA LEU A 180 -6.60 -14.10 -10.49
C LEU A 180 -7.64 -14.96 -9.77
N ASP A 181 -8.01 -16.16 -10.27
CA ASP A 181 -8.91 -17.06 -9.53
C ASP A 181 -8.16 -17.77 -8.39
N PHE A 182 -8.11 -17.10 -7.25
CA PHE A 182 -7.53 -17.62 -6.02
C PHE A 182 -8.11 -18.98 -5.60
N ASN A 183 -9.40 -19.25 -5.85
CA ASN A 183 -10.01 -20.52 -5.43
C ASN A 183 -9.51 -21.67 -6.30
N ALA A 184 -9.38 -21.44 -7.60
CA ALA A 184 -8.79 -22.40 -8.53
C ALA A 184 -7.32 -22.70 -8.17
N TRP A 185 -6.55 -21.69 -7.76
CA TRP A 185 -5.20 -21.88 -7.21
C TRP A 185 -5.20 -22.69 -5.91
N THR A 186 -6.09 -22.42 -4.95
CA THR A 186 -6.14 -23.21 -3.71
C THR A 186 -6.49 -24.66 -3.97
N SER A 187 -7.44 -24.95 -4.88
CA SER A 187 -7.76 -26.33 -5.26
C SER A 187 -6.64 -27.01 -6.05
N LEU A 188 -5.87 -26.28 -6.86
CA LEU A 188 -4.66 -26.81 -7.51
C LEU A 188 -3.58 -27.18 -6.48
N ILE A 189 -3.35 -26.33 -5.48
CA ILE A 189 -2.41 -26.61 -4.38
C ILE A 189 -2.88 -27.84 -3.59
N GLU A 190 -4.15 -27.89 -3.19
CA GLU A 190 -4.70 -29.02 -2.42
C GLU A 190 -4.63 -30.35 -3.18
N GLU A 191 -4.95 -30.37 -4.47
CA GLU A 191 -4.87 -31.60 -5.27
C GLU A 191 -3.41 -32.01 -5.54
N THR A 192 -2.51 -31.07 -5.84
CA THR A 192 -1.08 -31.39 -6.01
C THR A 192 -0.43 -31.82 -4.68
N GLU A 193 -0.73 -31.19 -3.53
CA GLU A 193 -0.26 -31.65 -2.20
C GLU A 193 -0.70 -33.10 -1.93
N LYS A 194 -1.95 -33.43 -2.26
CA LYS A 194 -2.54 -34.77 -2.14
C LYS A 194 -1.96 -35.81 -3.13
N VAL A 195 -1.60 -35.39 -4.34
CA VAL A 195 -1.13 -36.28 -5.43
C VAL A 195 0.39 -36.40 -5.50
N ALA A 196 1.15 -35.45 -4.92
CA ALA A 196 2.59 -35.37 -5.08
C ALA A 196 3.35 -36.62 -4.61
N GLN A 197 2.90 -37.30 -3.55
CA GLN A 197 3.57 -38.48 -2.97
C GLN A 197 5.09 -38.25 -2.83
N GLU A 198 5.47 -37.28 -1.99
CA GLU A 198 6.85 -36.86 -1.73
C GLU A 198 7.56 -36.16 -2.93
N ASN A 199 6.89 -35.95 -4.07
CA ASN A 199 7.46 -35.24 -5.22
C ASN A 199 7.52 -33.71 -5.02
N ILE A 200 8.63 -33.24 -4.45
CA ILE A 200 8.92 -31.81 -4.25
C ILE A 200 8.96 -31.00 -5.56
N LEU A 201 9.23 -31.60 -6.73
CA LEU A 201 9.24 -30.87 -8.01
C LEU A 201 7.84 -30.43 -8.45
N LYS A 202 6.80 -31.23 -8.16
CA LYS A 202 5.41 -30.82 -8.38
C LYS A 202 4.99 -29.69 -7.44
N ILE A 203 5.37 -29.78 -6.16
CA ILE A 203 5.12 -28.76 -5.13
C ILE A 203 5.75 -27.42 -5.56
N ARG A 204 7.06 -27.40 -5.85
CA ARG A 204 7.80 -26.22 -6.35
C ARG A 204 7.06 -25.54 -7.50
N LYS A 205 6.75 -26.29 -8.57
CA LYS A 205 6.09 -25.76 -9.76
C LYS A 205 4.74 -25.06 -9.47
N VAL A 206 3.91 -25.62 -8.58
CA VAL A 206 2.62 -25.01 -8.23
C VAL A 206 2.82 -23.80 -7.32
N TYR A 207 3.65 -23.92 -6.27
CA TYR A 207 3.88 -22.85 -5.30
C TYR A 207 4.61 -21.65 -5.91
N ASP A 208 5.65 -21.85 -6.73
CA ASP A 208 6.36 -20.77 -7.42
C ASP A 208 5.42 -19.97 -8.34
N ALA A 209 4.52 -20.67 -9.06
CA ALA A 209 3.56 -20.01 -9.96
C ALA A 209 2.43 -19.30 -9.21
N PHE A 210 1.91 -19.88 -8.13
CA PHE A 210 0.92 -19.25 -7.27
C PHE A 210 1.47 -17.99 -6.59
N LEU A 211 2.67 -18.06 -6.02
CA LEU A 211 3.30 -16.97 -5.27
C LEU A 211 3.82 -15.84 -6.18
N ALA A 212 3.97 -16.08 -7.49
CA ALA A 212 4.20 -15.03 -8.48
C ALA A 212 2.94 -14.17 -8.76
N GLU A 213 1.74 -14.71 -8.57
CA GLU A 213 0.47 -13.97 -8.68
C GLU A 213 -0.05 -13.46 -7.33
N PHE A 214 0.22 -14.19 -6.24
CA PHE A 214 -0.23 -13.87 -4.87
C PHE A 214 0.93 -13.82 -3.85
N PRO A 215 1.96 -12.99 -4.07
CA PRO A 215 3.15 -12.96 -3.21
C PRO A 215 2.85 -12.61 -1.75
N LEU A 216 1.77 -11.86 -1.47
CA LEU A 216 1.40 -11.44 -0.12
C LEU A 216 0.80 -12.55 0.78
N CYS A 217 0.59 -13.75 0.25
CA CYS A 217 0.05 -14.89 0.99
C CYS A 217 1.12 -15.59 1.84
N TYR A 218 1.63 -14.91 2.89
CA TYR A 218 2.72 -15.39 3.76
C TYR A 218 2.55 -16.82 4.29
N GLY A 219 1.32 -17.24 4.62
CA GLY A 219 1.03 -18.61 5.08
C GLY A 219 1.37 -19.70 4.03
N TYR A 220 1.34 -19.37 2.74
CA TYR A 220 1.74 -20.28 1.66
C TYR A 220 3.26 -20.28 1.45
N TRP A 221 3.96 -19.15 1.65
CA TRP A 221 5.43 -19.16 1.76
C TRP A 221 5.89 -20.06 2.92
N LYS A 222 5.22 -19.98 4.08
CA LYS A 222 5.47 -20.84 5.25
C LYS A 222 5.24 -22.32 4.90
N LYS A 223 4.07 -22.68 4.32
CA LYS A 223 3.81 -24.05 3.85
C LYS A 223 4.86 -24.56 2.86
N TYR A 224 5.31 -23.74 1.92
CA TYR A 224 6.35 -24.11 0.95
C TYR A 224 7.69 -24.38 1.64
N ALA A 225 8.07 -23.53 2.60
CA ALA A 225 9.26 -23.75 3.42
C ALA A 225 9.14 -25.04 4.27
N ASP A 226 7.95 -25.36 4.80
CA ASP A 226 7.68 -26.64 5.46
C ASP A 226 7.89 -27.82 4.49
N HIS A 227 7.34 -27.76 3.27
CA HIS A 227 7.49 -28.84 2.26
C HIS A 227 8.96 -29.06 1.87
N GLU A 228 9.74 -27.99 1.65
CA GLU A 228 11.19 -28.09 1.42
C GLU A 228 11.94 -28.66 2.64
N ALA A 229 11.48 -28.38 3.87
CA ALA A 229 12.09 -28.93 5.08
C ALA A 229 11.80 -30.43 5.28
N HIS A 230 10.69 -30.94 4.76
CA HIS A 230 10.33 -32.37 4.82
C HIS A 230 10.88 -33.19 3.64
N LEU A 231 10.98 -32.59 2.44
CA LEU A 231 11.22 -33.31 1.17
C LEU A 231 12.42 -32.78 0.34
N GLY A 232 13.01 -31.66 0.74
CA GLY A 232 14.04 -30.93 0.00
C GLY A 232 15.39 -30.89 0.70
N SER A 233 16.02 -29.72 0.71
CA SER A 233 17.26 -29.45 1.46
C SER A 233 17.16 -28.15 2.25
N VAL A 234 17.98 -28.01 3.29
CA VAL A 234 18.07 -26.80 4.13
C VAL A 234 18.32 -25.56 3.27
N ASP A 235 19.17 -25.66 2.25
CA ASP A 235 19.46 -24.57 1.30
C ASP A 235 18.22 -24.11 0.53
N LYS A 236 17.33 -25.05 0.17
CA LYS A 236 16.06 -24.73 -0.49
C LYS A 236 15.02 -24.14 0.47
N VAL A 237 15.03 -24.53 1.74
CA VAL A 237 14.24 -23.84 2.78
C VAL A 237 14.70 -22.38 2.93
N VAL A 238 16.01 -22.14 2.95
CA VAL A 238 16.59 -20.77 2.95
C VAL A 238 16.20 -20.00 1.68
N GLU A 239 16.29 -20.60 0.51
CA GLU A 239 15.90 -19.97 -0.77
C GLU A 239 14.40 -19.62 -0.82
N VAL A 240 13.52 -20.43 -0.21
CA VAL A 240 12.10 -20.09 -0.05
C VAL A 240 11.92 -18.94 0.93
N TYR A 241 12.61 -18.92 2.08
CA TYR A 241 12.49 -17.83 3.05
C TYR A 241 13.06 -16.50 2.55
N GLU A 242 14.21 -16.47 1.85
CA GLU A 242 14.77 -15.26 1.25
C GLU A 242 13.84 -14.68 0.18
N ARG A 243 13.25 -15.53 -0.68
CA ARG A 243 12.20 -15.09 -1.63
C ARG A 243 10.94 -14.61 -0.91
N ALA A 244 10.56 -15.26 0.19
CA ALA A 244 9.41 -14.86 0.98
C ALA A 244 9.62 -13.45 1.58
N VAL A 245 10.72 -13.18 2.28
CA VAL A 245 10.98 -11.85 2.85
C VAL A 245 11.17 -10.76 1.79
N GLN A 246 11.46 -11.12 0.54
CA GLN A 246 11.43 -10.18 -0.59
C GLN A 246 10.01 -9.93 -1.15
N GLY A 247 9.08 -10.88 -1.02
CA GLY A 247 7.67 -10.74 -1.45
C GLY A 247 6.69 -10.25 -0.37
N VAL A 248 6.97 -10.53 0.90
CA VAL A 248 6.20 -10.16 2.10
C VAL A 248 7.07 -9.44 3.14
N THR A 249 7.92 -8.51 2.67
CA THR A 249 8.89 -7.75 3.49
C THR A 249 8.30 -7.09 4.74
N TYR A 250 7.01 -6.72 4.70
CA TYR A 250 6.29 -6.06 5.79
C TYR A 250 5.31 -6.98 6.55
N SER A 251 5.46 -8.30 6.46
CA SER A 251 4.74 -9.26 7.32
C SER A 251 5.58 -9.59 8.56
N VAL A 252 5.03 -9.41 9.76
CA VAL A 252 5.69 -9.83 11.01
C VAL A 252 5.88 -11.35 11.05
N ASP A 253 4.85 -12.10 10.65
CA ASP A 253 4.81 -13.56 10.69
C ASP A 253 5.92 -14.24 9.87
N ILE A 254 6.24 -13.74 8.67
CA ILE A 254 7.26 -14.39 7.83
C ILE A 254 8.67 -14.22 8.41
N TRP A 255 8.98 -13.04 8.97
CA TRP A 255 10.23 -12.81 9.68
C TRP A 255 10.31 -13.66 10.94
N LEU A 256 9.20 -13.78 11.69
CA LEU A 256 9.12 -14.66 12.86
C LEU A 256 9.39 -16.14 12.49
N HIS A 257 8.73 -16.67 11.46
CA HIS A 257 8.94 -18.04 11.00
C HIS A 257 10.38 -18.28 10.53
N TYR A 258 10.96 -17.32 9.79
CA TYR A 258 12.35 -17.43 9.36
C TYR A 258 13.33 -17.36 10.54
N CYS A 259 13.09 -16.51 11.54
CA CYS A 259 13.90 -16.45 12.76
C CYS A 259 13.80 -17.74 13.59
N ILE A 260 12.61 -18.35 13.71
CA ILE A 260 12.41 -19.65 14.37
C ILE A 260 13.18 -20.76 13.64
N PHE A 261 13.10 -20.81 12.30
CA PHE A 261 13.89 -21.73 11.48
C PHE A 261 15.41 -21.51 11.69
N SER A 262 15.85 -20.25 11.70
CA SER A 262 17.25 -19.86 11.91
C SER A 262 17.78 -20.32 13.28
N ILE A 263 17.03 -20.09 14.37
CA ILE A 263 17.36 -20.58 15.72
C ILE A 263 17.44 -22.11 15.76
N SER A 264 16.59 -22.80 14.99
CA SER A 264 16.54 -24.27 14.96
C SER A 264 17.62 -24.91 14.07
N THR A 265 18.27 -24.13 13.20
CA THR A 265 19.16 -24.62 12.13
C THR A 265 20.62 -24.20 12.33
N TYR A 266 20.86 -22.98 12.80
CA TYR A 266 22.21 -22.43 12.96
C TYR A 266 22.62 -22.40 14.43
N GLY A 267 23.85 -22.83 14.73
CA GLY A 267 24.44 -22.71 16.06
C GLY A 267 25.17 -21.39 16.32
N ASP A 268 25.28 -20.51 15.32
CA ASP A 268 25.97 -19.22 15.40
C ASP A 268 25.02 -18.09 15.84
N PRO A 269 25.22 -17.47 17.02
CA PRO A 269 24.39 -16.38 17.49
C PRO A 269 24.40 -15.15 16.58
N ASP A 270 25.52 -14.83 15.95
CA ASP A 270 25.62 -13.58 15.18
C ASP A 270 24.97 -13.69 13.80
N THR A 271 24.80 -14.90 13.26
CA THR A 271 23.87 -15.17 12.13
C THR A 271 22.42 -15.00 12.54
N ILE A 272 22.00 -15.54 13.70
CA ILE A 272 20.63 -15.41 14.21
C ILE A 272 20.29 -13.94 14.48
N ARG A 273 21.17 -13.20 15.16
CA ARG A 273 21.01 -11.76 15.46
C ARG A 273 20.90 -10.92 14.19
N ARG A 274 21.77 -11.14 13.20
CA ARG A 274 21.71 -10.43 11.91
C ARG A 274 20.38 -10.67 11.19
N LEU A 275 19.77 -11.85 11.33
CA LEU A 275 18.45 -12.12 10.77
C LEU A 275 17.33 -11.36 11.50
N PHE A 276 17.33 -11.37 12.84
CA PHE A 276 16.40 -10.57 13.64
C PHE A 276 16.51 -9.09 13.30
N GLU A 277 17.72 -8.51 13.32
CA GLU A 277 17.91 -7.09 12.99
C GLU A 277 17.49 -6.74 11.57
N ARG A 278 17.76 -7.61 10.58
CA ARG A 278 17.28 -7.43 9.21
C ARG A 278 15.74 -7.41 9.14
N GLY A 279 15.05 -8.25 9.89
CA GLY A 279 13.58 -8.22 9.97
C GLY A 279 13.05 -6.99 10.70
N LEU A 280 13.64 -6.65 11.84
CA LEU A 280 13.25 -5.50 12.67
C LEU A 280 13.46 -4.16 11.94
N ALA A 281 14.46 -4.06 11.05
CA ALA A 281 14.63 -2.91 10.16
C ALA A 281 13.40 -2.66 9.26
N TYR A 282 12.62 -3.69 8.92
CA TYR A 282 11.37 -3.56 8.17
C TYR A 282 10.14 -3.46 9.09
N VAL A 283 9.94 -4.43 9.98
CA VAL A 283 8.68 -4.61 10.75
C VAL A 283 8.78 -4.28 12.25
N GLY A 284 9.95 -3.89 12.77
CA GLY A 284 10.14 -3.65 14.22
C GLY A 284 9.30 -2.49 14.79
N THR A 285 8.86 -1.56 13.92
CA THR A 285 7.95 -0.45 14.25
C THR A 285 6.49 -0.74 13.90
N ASP A 286 6.12 -2.00 13.60
CA ASP A 286 4.72 -2.38 13.42
C ASP A 286 4.02 -2.45 14.79
N TYR A 287 2.77 -1.96 14.86
CA TYR A 287 1.97 -1.98 16.09
C TYR A 287 1.70 -3.41 16.61
N LEU A 288 1.72 -4.41 15.71
CA LEU A 288 1.57 -5.84 15.99
C LEU A 288 2.90 -6.62 15.92
N SER A 289 4.04 -5.95 15.91
CA SER A 289 5.40 -6.56 15.88
C SER A 289 5.75 -7.43 17.09
N PHE A 290 4.91 -7.44 18.13
CA PHE A 290 5.21 -8.05 19.42
C PHE A 290 5.58 -9.54 19.36
N THR A 291 5.07 -10.30 18.39
CA THR A 291 5.40 -11.72 18.25
C THR A 291 6.86 -11.96 17.81
N LEU A 292 7.43 -11.06 17.00
CA LEU A 292 8.85 -11.10 16.61
C LEU A 292 9.75 -10.59 17.75
N TRP A 293 9.34 -9.52 18.44
CA TRP A 293 10.05 -9.00 19.61
C TRP A 293 10.10 -10.02 20.76
N ASP A 294 8.99 -10.68 21.08
CA ASP A 294 8.94 -11.75 22.09
C ASP A 294 9.90 -12.89 21.76
N LYS A 295 9.98 -13.31 20.49
CA LYS A 295 10.91 -14.35 20.06
C LYS A 295 12.38 -13.92 20.16
N TYR A 296 12.69 -12.65 19.95
CA TYR A 296 14.06 -12.15 20.12
C TYR A 296 14.43 -11.97 21.61
N ILE A 297 13.48 -11.51 22.43
CA ILE A 297 13.59 -11.44 23.89
C ILE A 297 13.85 -12.83 24.49
N GLU A 298 13.06 -13.84 24.10
CA GLU A 298 13.26 -15.24 24.49
C GLU A 298 14.67 -15.72 24.11
N TYR A 299 15.13 -15.42 22.89
CA TYR A 299 16.42 -15.83 22.39
C TYR A 299 17.60 -15.24 23.18
N GLU A 300 17.68 -13.91 23.36
CA GLU A 300 18.80 -13.29 24.10
C GLU A 300 18.72 -13.60 25.61
N TYR A 301 17.52 -13.83 26.17
CA TYR A 301 17.36 -14.36 27.53
C TYR A 301 17.95 -15.78 27.65
N MET A 302 17.75 -16.64 26.65
CA MET A 302 18.40 -17.97 26.59
C MET A 302 19.92 -17.88 26.40
N GLN A 303 20.43 -16.86 25.68
CA GLN A 303 21.87 -16.57 25.61
C GLN A 303 22.44 -15.95 26.92
N GLN A 304 21.57 -15.48 27.84
CA GLN A 304 21.94 -14.74 29.05
C GLN A 304 22.64 -13.40 28.79
N GLU A 305 22.35 -12.78 27.64
CA GLU A 305 22.97 -11.52 27.18
C GLU A 305 22.17 -10.30 27.67
N TRP A 306 22.23 -10.05 28.99
CA TRP A 306 21.38 -9.07 29.68
C TRP A 306 21.46 -7.64 29.11
N GLY A 307 22.65 -7.20 28.68
CA GLY A 307 22.82 -5.91 28.00
C GLY A 307 22.09 -5.82 26.66
N ARG A 308 22.15 -6.87 25.82
CA ARG A 308 21.39 -6.93 24.56
C ARG A 308 19.89 -6.95 24.81
N LEU A 309 19.45 -7.72 25.81
CA LEU A 309 18.05 -7.75 26.22
C LEU A 309 17.57 -6.37 26.69
N ALA A 310 18.40 -5.62 27.41
CA ALA A 310 18.09 -4.25 27.81
C ALA A 310 18.07 -3.25 26.63
N MET A 311 18.93 -3.41 25.62
CA MET A 311 18.81 -2.66 24.34
C MET A 311 17.49 -2.95 23.63
N ILE A 312 17.10 -4.22 23.53
CA ILE A 312 15.86 -4.65 22.87
C ILE A 312 14.66 -4.00 23.55
N TYR A 313 14.56 -4.09 24.88
CA TYR A 313 13.54 -3.35 25.62
C TYR A 313 13.59 -1.85 25.34
N THR A 314 14.78 -1.23 25.40
CA THR A 314 14.95 0.21 25.16
C THR A 314 14.39 0.64 23.80
N ARG A 315 14.69 -0.10 22.72
CA ARG A 315 14.18 0.14 21.37
C ARG A 315 12.66 -0.05 21.25
N ILE A 316 12.10 -1.04 21.94
CA ILE A 316 10.65 -1.26 21.97
C ILE A 316 9.91 -0.08 22.64
N LEU A 317 10.54 0.59 23.61
CA LEU A 317 9.96 1.76 24.30
C LEU A 317 10.02 3.06 23.49
N GLU A 318 10.64 3.08 22.30
CA GLU A 318 10.64 4.24 21.39
C GLU A 318 9.33 4.36 20.58
N TYR A 319 8.62 3.24 20.36
CA TYR A 319 7.52 3.15 19.40
C TYR A 319 6.21 2.63 20.04
N PRO A 320 5.04 3.05 19.55
CA PRO A 320 3.78 2.47 19.96
C PRO A 320 3.68 1.01 19.49
N ASN A 321 3.34 0.09 20.39
CA ASN A 321 2.88 -1.25 20.02
C ASN A 321 1.87 -1.78 21.04
N GLN A 322 1.05 -2.75 20.63
CA GLN A 322 -0.05 -3.28 21.42
C GLN A 322 0.36 -3.81 22.81
N GLN A 323 1.61 -4.27 22.98
CA GLN A 323 2.14 -4.88 24.21
C GLN A 323 3.10 -3.95 24.98
N LEU A 324 3.15 -2.65 24.67
CA LEU A 324 4.10 -1.68 25.23
C LEU A 324 4.11 -1.63 26.78
N ASP A 325 2.95 -1.72 27.43
CA ASP A 325 2.84 -1.71 28.89
C ASP A 325 3.41 -2.98 29.57
N ARG A 326 3.34 -4.13 28.87
CA ARG A 326 3.99 -5.39 29.29
C ARG A 326 5.52 -5.25 29.20
N TYR A 327 6.03 -4.76 28.08
CA TYR A 327 7.47 -4.58 27.88
C TYR A 327 8.11 -3.59 28.85
N PHE A 328 7.45 -2.46 29.15
CA PHE A 328 7.97 -1.54 30.16
C PHE A 328 7.99 -2.18 31.56
N THR A 329 7.04 -3.07 31.86
CA THR A 329 7.03 -3.82 33.12
C THR A 329 8.19 -4.81 33.20
N SER A 330 8.38 -5.65 32.19
CA SER A 330 9.50 -6.61 32.15
C SER A 330 10.88 -5.93 32.08
N PHE A 331 10.99 -4.74 31.47
CA PHE A 331 12.21 -3.91 31.55
C PHE A 331 12.54 -3.52 32.99
N LYS A 332 11.55 -3.07 33.78
CA LYS A 332 11.75 -2.73 35.20
C LYS A 332 12.08 -3.95 36.05
N GLU A 333 11.52 -5.12 35.73
CA GLU A 333 11.85 -6.39 36.39
C GLU A 333 13.31 -6.82 36.10
N LEU A 334 13.77 -6.68 34.85
CA LEU A 334 15.18 -6.89 34.49
C LEU A 334 16.10 -5.91 35.23
N ALA A 335 15.79 -4.61 35.16
CA ALA A 335 16.59 -3.57 35.80
C ALA A 335 16.61 -3.67 37.34
N GLY A 336 15.53 -4.16 37.95
CA GLY A 336 15.45 -4.39 39.39
C GLY A 336 16.04 -5.70 39.89
N SER A 337 16.45 -6.61 39.00
CA SER A 337 16.99 -7.94 39.33
C SER A 337 18.47 -8.14 38.96
N ARG A 338 19.11 -7.11 38.38
CA ARG A 338 20.49 -7.16 37.86
C ARG A 338 21.29 -5.92 38.29
N PRO A 339 22.61 -6.04 38.50
CA PRO A 339 23.48 -4.88 38.71
C PRO A 339 23.56 -4.06 37.42
N LEU A 340 23.79 -2.74 37.54
CA LEU A 340 23.74 -1.84 36.39
C LEU A 340 24.78 -2.21 35.30
N SER A 341 25.93 -2.74 35.72
CA SER A 341 27.01 -3.22 34.84
C SER A 341 26.70 -4.48 34.02
N GLU A 342 25.65 -5.24 34.35
CA GLU A 342 25.21 -6.39 33.52
C GLU A 342 24.21 -5.96 32.43
N ILE A 343 23.49 -4.85 32.63
CA ILE A 343 22.40 -4.40 31.75
C ILE A 343 22.74 -3.19 30.89
N MET A 344 23.76 -2.40 31.23
CA MET A 344 24.29 -1.37 30.33
C MET A 344 25.10 -1.99 29.20
N THR A 345 25.00 -1.40 28.00
CA THR A 345 25.92 -1.69 26.91
C THR A 345 27.33 -1.16 27.21
N ALA A 346 28.35 -1.73 26.56
CA ALA A 346 29.72 -1.20 26.62
C ALA A 346 29.82 0.25 26.10
N GLU A 347 28.92 0.65 25.20
CA GLU A 347 28.85 1.98 24.60
C GLU A 347 28.21 3.01 25.54
N GLU A 348 27.07 2.67 26.17
CA GLU A 348 26.49 3.49 27.23
C GLU A 348 27.43 3.61 28.44
N ALA A 349 28.13 2.53 28.81
CA ALA A 349 29.11 2.54 29.90
C ALA A 349 30.30 3.46 29.57
N ALA A 350 30.77 3.48 28.32
CA ALA A 350 31.79 4.42 27.87
C ALA A 350 31.28 5.88 27.88
N THR A 351 30.03 6.11 27.48
CA THR A 351 29.42 7.44 27.47
C THR A 351 29.21 7.98 28.90
N ALA A 352 28.75 7.13 29.82
CA ALA A 352 28.62 7.46 31.24
C ALA A 352 29.98 7.74 31.89
N ALA A 353 31.03 6.99 31.54
CA ALA A 353 32.39 7.26 32.00
C ALA A 353 32.98 8.56 31.41
N GLY A 354 32.68 8.87 30.15
CA GLY A 354 33.17 10.09 29.48
C GLY A 354 32.59 11.38 30.06
N GLY A 355 31.29 11.39 30.40
CA GLY A 355 30.60 12.54 30.98
C GLY A 355 31.13 13.02 32.34
N LEU A 356 32.00 12.24 33.00
CA LEU A 356 32.67 12.62 34.25
C LEU A 356 33.91 13.50 34.05
N SER A 357 34.28 13.86 32.81
CA SER A 357 35.56 14.52 32.50
C SER A 357 35.48 16.01 32.15
N GLU A 358 34.39 16.51 31.57
CA GLU A 358 34.34 17.87 31.00
C GLU A 358 34.19 18.99 32.04
N ASP A 359 33.59 18.70 33.21
CA ASP A 359 33.17 19.70 34.22
C ASP A 359 34.33 20.24 35.09
N SER A 360 35.55 20.27 34.55
CA SER A 360 36.80 20.54 35.30
C SER A 360 37.77 21.56 34.68
N VAL A 361 37.51 22.08 33.48
CA VAL A 361 38.47 22.93 32.74
C VAL A 361 38.08 24.42 32.76
N GLN A 362 38.31 25.11 33.88
CA GLN A 362 38.57 26.56 33.83
C GLN A 362 39.34 27.14 35.04
N ALA A 363 40.28 28.05 34.71
CA ALA A 363 40.96 29.00 35.59
C ALA A 363 41.84 28.50 36.76
N ASN A 364 43.14 28.27 36.48
CA ASN A 364 44.18 29.22 36.94
C ASN A 364 45.56 28.96 36.30
N GLU A 365 46.15 30.00 35.72
CA GLU A 365 47.60 30.10 35.51
C GLU A 365 48.21 30.84 36.72
N GLY A 366 49.34 30.40 37.29
CA GLY A 366 49.83 31.01 38.53
C GLY A 366 51.14 30.50 39.14
N GLU A 367 52.25 30.65 38.41
CA GLU A 367 53.65 30.58 38.91
C GLU A 367 54.16 29.26 39.56
N VAL A 368 55.47 29.24 39.87
CA VAL A 368 56.26 28.03 40.13
C VAL A 368 57.09 28.20 41.42
N HIS A 369 57.01 27.22 42.32
CA HIS A 369 58.15 26.88 43.18
C HIS A 369 58.06 25.43 43.71
N PRO A 370 59.14 24.62 43.66
CA PRO A 370 59.16 23.29 44.23
C PRO A 370 59.79 23.28 45.63
N ASP A 371 59.11 22.64 46.61
CA ASP A 371 59.77 21.86 47.67
C ASP A 371 58.79 20.82 48.25
N ALA A 372 59.31 19.88 49.06
CA ALA A 372 58.66 18.61 49.35
C ALA A 372 57.56 18.65 50.42
N THR A 373 56.51 17.83 50.22
CA THR A 373 56.13 16.80 51.20
C THR A 373 55.22 15.72 50.60
N GLU A 374 55.40 14.47 51.02
CA GLU A 374 54.45 13.39 50.71
C GLU A 374 53.16 13.58 51.51
N GLN A 375 52.03 13.69 50.82
CA GLN A 375 50.71 13.47 51.42
C GLN A 375 49.72 13.08 50.32
N SER A 376 49.12 11.89 50.45
CA SER A 376 48.16 11.39 49.46
C SER A 376 46.92 12.29 49.39
N PRO A 377 46.55 12.83 48.21
CA PRO A 377 45.19 13.33 48.02
C PRO A 377 44.24 12.13 48.08
N LYS A 378 43.36 12.09 49.08
CA LYS A 378 42.15 11.27 48.99
C LYS A 378 41.31 11.82 47.84
N PRO A 379 40.86 11.01 46.86
CA PRO A 379 39.77 11.44 46.00
C PRO A 379 38.50 11.53 46.85
N VAL A 380 38.03 12.76 47.09
CA VAL A 380 36.72 13.04 47.68
C VAL A 380 35.96 13.92 46.69
N SER A 381 35.64 13.31 45.55
CA SER A 381 34.68 13.77 44.56
C SER A 381 33.58 12.73 44.49
N ALA A 382 32.32 13.14 44.60
CA ALA A 382 31.21 12.22 44.79
C ALA A 382 30.89 11.45 43.50
N GLY A 383 31.24 10.16 43.48
CA GLY A 383 30.54 9.20 42.63
C GLY A 383 29.10 9.07 43.13
N LEU A 384 28.16 8.92 42.19
CA LEU A 384 26.79 8.54 42.51
C LEU A 384 26.80 7.13 43.12
N THR A 385 25.77 6.80 43.89
CA THR A 385 25.54 5.39 44.24
C THR A 385 24.99 4.64 43.04
N GLU A 386 25.33 3.36 42.88
CA GLU A 386 24.82 2.51 41.78
C GLU A 386 23.28 2.54 41.70
N ALA A 387 22.59 2.69 42.83
CA ALA A 387 21.15 2.85 42.90
C ALA A 387 20.63 4.16 42.27
N GLU A 388 21.36 5.27 42.41
CA GLU A 388 21.01 6.56 41.77
C GLU A 388 21.29 6.54 40.26
N GLU A 389 22.33 5.82 39.82
CA GLU A 389 22.64 5.60 38.40
C GLU A 389 21.60 4.69 37.75
N LEU A 390 21.23 3.59 38.42
CA LEU A 390 20.14 2.71 38.00
C LEU A 390 18.78 3.44 37.96
N GLN A 391 18.51 4.32 38.93
CA GLN A 391 17.30 5.14 38.92
C GLN A 391 17.28 6.10 37.72
N LYS A 392 18.41 6.73 37.36
CA LYS A 392 18.53 7.55 36.14
C LYS A 392 18.32 6.72 34.88
N TYR A 393 18.95 5.54 34.80
CA TYR A 393 18.81 4.60 33.68
C TYR A 393 17.35 4.22 33.43
N ILE A 394 16.61 3.85 34.49
CA ILE A 394 15.18 3.54 34.42
C ILE A 394 14.35 4.79 34.04
N ALA A 395 14.65 5.96 34.61
CA ALA A 395 13.89 7.19 34.36
C ALA A 395 13.93 7.64 32.89
N VAL A 396 15.06 7.47 32.20
CA VAL A 396 15.17 7.75 30.75
C VAL A 396 14.24 6.84 29.95
N ARG A 397 14.23 5.53 30.24
CA ARG A 397 13.33 4.57 29.58
C ARG A 397 11.85 4.82 29.92
N GLU A 398 11.56 5.30 31.12
CA GLU A 398 10.20 5.72 31.49
C GLU A 398 9.73 6.97 30.73
N GLU A 399 10.63 7.88 30.36
CA GLU A 399 10.30 9.02 29.48
C GLU A 399 10.03 8.57 28.04
N MET A 400 10.82 7.64 27.51
CA MET A 400 10.60 7.02 26.19
C MET A 400 9.22 6.34 26.14
N TYR A 401 8.95 5.47 27.12
CA TYR A 401 7.64 4.83 27.32
C TYR A 401 6.48 5.84 27.36
N LYS A 402 6.62 6.96 28.09
CA LYS A 402 5.59 8.01 28.15
C LYS A 402 5.33 8.66 26.79
N LYS A 403 6.37 8.97 26.02
CA LYS A 403 6.25 9.52 24.66
C LYS A 403 5.55 8.52 23.72
N ALA A 404 5.93 7.25 23.79
CA ALA A 404 5.30 6.19 23.02
C ALA A 404 3.82 5.98 23.41
N LYS A 405 3.46 6.06 24.71
CA LYS A 405 2.07 6.00 25.19
C LYS A 405 1.24 7.24 24.85
N GLU A 406 1.84 8.42 24.79
CA GLU A 406 1.16 9.62 24.29
C GLU A 406 0.78 9.45 22.81
N PHE A 407 1.71 8.97 21.99
CA PHE A 407 1.46 8.73 20.56
C PHE A 407 0.49 7.56 20.32
N ASP A 408 0.61 6.46 21.06
CA ASP A 408 -0.36 5.34 21.14
C ASP A 408 -1.79 5.87 21.34
N SER A 409 -1.98 6.80 22.29
CA SER A 409 -3.30 7.39 22.55
C SER A 409 -3.90 8.17 21.37
N LYS A 410 -3.07 8.66 20.42
CA LYS A 410 -3.54 9.27 19.17
C LYS A 410 -3.97 8.21 18.14
N ILE A 411 -3.23 7.11 18.02
CA ILE A 411 -3.38 6.13 16.92
C ILE A 411 -4.28 4.92 17.24
N ILE A 412 -4.47 4.59 18.52
CA ILE A 412 -5.19 3.37 18.95
C ILE A 412 -6.62 3.25 18.40
N GLY A 413 -7.27 4.38 18.09
CA GLY A 413 -8.58 4.41 17.44
C GLY A 413 -8.55 3.91 15.98
N PHE A 414 -7.47 4.20 15.25
CA PHE A 414 -7.27 3.68 13.89
C PHE A 414 -6.82 2.21 13.94
N GLU A 415 -5.93 1.85 14.86
CA GLU A 415 -5.40 0.49 15.01
C GLU A 415 -6.49 -0.51 15.40
N THR A 416 -7.35 -0.17 16.37
CA THR A 416 -8.47 -1.05 16.78
C THR A 416 -9.60 -1.17 15.75
N ALA A 417 -9.62 -0.29 14.73
CA ALA A 417 -10.52 -0.38 13.59
C ALA A 417 -9.99 -1.28 12.44
N ILE A 418 -8.69 -1.59 12.39
CA ILE A 418 -8.11 -2.51 11.41
C ILE A 418 -8.40 -3.96 11.83
N ARG A 419 -9.43 -4.57 11.22
CA ARG A 419 -9.82 -5.96 11.51
C ARG A 419 -9.02 -7.00 10.74
N ARG A 420 -8.39 -6.59 9.64
CA ARG A 420 -7.60 -7.46 8.76
C ARG A 420 -6.28 -6.79 8.36
N PRO A 421 -5.22 -6.90 9.20
CA PRO A 421 -3.91 -6.33 8.88
C PRO A 421 -3.15 -7.11 7.79
N TYR A 422 -3.57 -8.35 7.50
CA TYR A 422 -2.95 -9.21 6.48
C TYR A 422 -3.68 -9.17 5.13
N PHE A 423 -2.97 -9.57 4.07
CA PHE A 423 -3.52 -9.67 2.73
C PHE A 423 -4.58 -10.77 2.59
N HIS A 424 -5.70 -10.46 1.94
CA HIS A 424 -6.67 -11.46 1.49
C HIS A 424 -7.41 -10.94 0.26
N VAL A 425 -7.55 -11.78 -0.77
CA VAL A 425 -8.26 -11.49 -2.04
C VAL A 425 -9.72 -11.04 -1.93
N ARG A 426 -10.39 -11.24 -0.77
CA ARG A 426 -11.73 -10.69 -0.54
C ARG A 426 -11.62 -9.17 -0.30
N PRO A 427 -12.49 -8.33 -0.89
CA PRO A 427 -12.45 -6.91 -0.63
C PRO A 427 -12.59 -6.60 0.87
N LEU A 428 -11.83 -5.61 1.34
CA LEU A 428 -12.10 -4.90 2.59
C LEU A 428 -13.47 -4.20 2.50
N ASN A 429 -14.12 -3.99 3.64
CA ASN A 429 -15.35 -3.22 3.66
C ASN A 429 -15.07 -1.71 3.61
N VAL A 430 -16.06 -0.90 3.21
CA VAL A 430 -15.88 0.55 3.01
C VAL A 430 -15.34 1.25 4.26
N ALA A 431 -15.77 0.87 5.46
CA ALA A 431 -15.29 1.49 6.70
C ALA A 431 -13.83 1.11 7.06
N GLU A 432 -13.33 -0.05 6.60
CA GLU A 432 -11.90 -0.39 6.73
C GLU A 432 -11.05 0.47 5.79
N LEU A 433 -11.53 0.75 4.58
CA LEU A 433 -10.87 1.63 3.62
C LEU A 433 -10.90 3.10 4.07
N GLU A 434 -12.05 3.59 4.53
CA GLU A 434 -12.18 4.92 5.14
C GLU A 434 -11.27 5.10 6.36
N ASN A 435 -11.08 4.04 7.17
CA ASN A 435 -10.14 4.05 8.29
C ASN A 435 -8.68 4.15 7.83
N TRP A 436 -8.25 3.34 6.85
CA TRP A 436 -6.88 3.42 6.32
C TRP A 436 -6.59 4.78 5.68
N HIS A 437 -7.52 5.34 4.89
CA HIS A 437 -7.38 6.71 4.40
C HIS A 437 -7.30 7.73 5.54
N SER A 438 -8.14 7.63 6.57
CA SER A 438 -8.13 8.54 7.72
C SER A 438 -6.84 8.47 8.55
N TYR A 439 -6.22 7.30 8.64
CA TYR A 439 -4.96 7.09 9.36
C TYR A 439 -3.76 7.62 8.55
N LEU A 440 -3.71 7.37 7.24
CA LEU A 440 -2.72 8.01 6.36
C LEU A 440 -2.87 9.54 6.39
N ASP A 441 -4.11 10.06 6.35
CA ASP A 441 -4.44 11.47 6.53
C ASP A 441 -3.91 12.04 7.86
N PHE A 442 -3.87 11.25 8.93
CA PHE A 442 -3.32 11.68 10.22
C PHE A 442 -1.78 11.70 10.18
N MET A 443 -1.15 10.62 9.72
CA MET A 443 0.31 10.49 9.69
C MET A 443 0.99 11.52 8.78
N GLU A 444 0.42 11.76 7.59
CA GLU A 444 0.90 12.80 6.65
C GLU A 444 0.88 14.21 7.27
N LYS A 445 0.01 14.46 8.25
CA LYS A 445 -0.12 15.76 8.94
C LYS A 445 0.80 15.89 10.17
N GLU A 446 1.19 14.79 10.81
CA GLU A 446 2.21 14.81 11.88
C GLU A 446 3.63 14.98 11.29
N GLY A 447 3.84 14.69 9.99
CA GLY A 447 5.03 15.09 9.23
C GLY A 447 6.29 14.22 9.41
N ASP A 448 6.24 13.17 10.22
CA ASP A 448 7.32 12.20 10.35
C ASP A 448 7.38 11.28 9.11
N PHE A 449 8.27 11.62 8.18
CA PHE A 449 8.44 10.89 6.92
C PHE A 449 8.68 9.39 7.10
N ASN A 450 9.49 8.99 8.09
CA ASN A 450 9.79 7.59 8.33
C ASN A 450 8.54 6.84 8.81
N LYS A 451 7.76 7.42 9.74
CA LYS A 451 6.49 6.82 10.17
C LYS A 451 5.44 6.80 9.05
N VAL A 452 5.41 7.81 8.17
CA VAL A 452 4.54 7.84 6.98
C VAL A 452 4.87 6.69 6.03
N VAL A 453 6.15 6.52 5.65
CA VAL A 453 6.59 5.40 4.80
C VAL A 453 6.25 4.05 5.44
N LYS A 454 6.52 3.87 6.74
CA LYS A 454 6.18 2.62 7.45
C LYS A 454 4.69 2.33 7.46
N LEU A 455 3.82 3.33 7.68
CA LEU A 455 2.37 3.12 7.64
C LEU A 455 1.88 2.79 6.22
N TYR A 456 2.43 3.43 5.18
CA TYR A 456 2.10 3.12 3.80
C TYR A 456 2.41 1.67 3.43
N GLU A 457 3.63 1.22 3.71
CA GLU A 457 4.07 -0.14 3.41
C GLU A 457 3.21 -1.19 4.15
N ARG A 458 2.84 -0.92 5.41
CA ARG A 458 1.92 -1.76 6.19
C ARG A 458 0.49 -1.73 5.63
N CYS A 459 -0.02 -0.55 5.26
CA CYS A 459 -1.34 -0.37 4.66
C CYS A 459 -1.47 -1.17 3.35
N LEU A 460 -0.42 -1.16 2.53
CA LEU A 460 -0.35 -1.87 1.25
C LEU A 460 -0.32 -3.39 1.39
N VAL A 461 -0.02 -3.97 2.57
CA VAL A 461 -0.24 -5.42 2.82
C VAL A 461 -1.74 -5.75 2.77
N ALA A 462 -2.58 -4.99 3.48
CA ALA A 462 -4.03 -5.21 3.48
C ALA A 462 -4.73 -4.68 2.21
N CYS A 463 -4.18 -3.59 1.63
CA CYS A 463 -4.79 -2.82 0.54
C CYS A 463 -4.12 -3.02 -0.83
N ALA A 464 -3.27 -4.04 -1.01
CA ALA A 464 -2.48 -4.25 -2.24
C ALA A 464 -3.28 -4.21 -3.56
N ASN A 465 -4.54 -4.68 -3.54
CA ASN A 465 -5.39 -4.79 -4.73
C ASN A 465 -6.11 -3.47 -5.11
N TYR A 466 -5.86 -2.38 -4.37
CA TYR A 466 -6.58 -1.11 -4.47
C TYR A 466 -5.66 -0.02 -5.07
N PRO A 467 -5.79 0.33 -6.36
CA PRO A 467 -4.92 1.30 -7.04
C PRO A 467 -4.82 2.66 -6.34
N GLU A 468 -5.88 3.10 -5.67
CA GLU A 468 -5.95 4.40 -5.00
C GLU A 468 -4.91 4.56 -3.87
N TYR A 469 -4.52 3.47 -3.19
CA TYR A 469 -3.48 3.53 -2.15
C TYR A 469 -2.08 3.62 -2.75
N TRP A 470 -1.82 2.89 -3.84
CA TRP A 470 -0.58 3.03 -4.61
C TRP A 470 -0.43 4.43 -5.21
N ILE A 471 -1.50 4.95 -5.82
CA ILE A 471 -1.53 6.32 -6.39
C ILE A 471 -1.28 7.36 -5.28
N ARG A 472 -1.96 7.24 -4.12
CA ARG A 472 -1.74 8.13 -2.97
C ARG A 472 -0.30 8.05 -2.46
N TYR A 473 0.29 6.85 -2.38
CA TYR A 473 1.67 6.66 -1.92
C TYR A 473 2.68 7.31 -2.86
N VAL A 474 2.56 7.07 -4.17
CA VAL A 474 3.42 7.68 -5.19
C VAL A 474 3.36 9.21 -5.14
N LEU A 475 2.15 9.78 -5.03
CA LEU A 475 1.95 11.23 -4.90
C LEU A 475 2.52 11.79 -3.59
N CYS A 476 2.40 11.06 -2.47
CA CYS A 476 2.98 11.46 -1.19
C CYS A 476 4.52 11.49 -1.25
N MET A 477 5.14 10.48 -1.86
CA MET A 477 6.59 10.41 -2.04
C MET A 477 7.10 11.47 -3.03
N GLU A 478 6.38 11.73 -4.13
CA GLU A 478 6.69 12.80 -5.08
C GLU A 478 6.60 14.19 -4.41
N ALA A 479 5.53 14.46 -3.65
CA ALA A 479 5.37 15.71 -2.89
C ALA A 479 6.42 15.87 -1.79
N SER A 480 6.99 14.77 -1.28
CA SER A 480 8.11 14.76 -0.33
C SER A 480 9.49 14.89 -1.00
N GLY A 481 9.55 15.01 -2.34
CA GLY A 481 10.80 15.06 -3.11
C GLY A 481 11.50 13.71 -3.31
N MET A 482 10.92 12.60 -2.82
CA MET A 482 11.53 11.28 -2.81
C MET A 482 11.14 10.47 -4.06
N LEU A 483 11.59 10.96 -5.22
CA LEU A 483 11.23 10.44 -6.54
C LEU A 483 11.62 8.94 -6.73
N ASP A 484 12.69 8.46 -6.10
CA ASP A 484 13.07 7.05 -6.15
C ASP A 484 12.09 6.12 -5.43
N LEU A 485 11.54 6.57 -4.29
CA LEU A 485 10.49 5.83 -3.55
C LEU A 485 9.15 5.89 -4.30
N ALA A 486 8.84 7.04 -4.91
CA ALA A 486 7.69 7.18 -5.81
C ALA A 486 7.76 6.21 -7.00
N ASN A 487 8.91 6.14 -7.68
CA ASN A 487 9.16 5.18 -8.77
C ASN A 487 9.11 3.72 -8.29
N ASN A 488 9.68 3.41 -7.13
CA ASN A 488 9.64 2.06 -6.56
C ASN A 488 8.20 1.59 -6.25
N ALA A 489 7.39 2.46 -5.63
CA ALA A 489 5.99 2.19 -5.36
C ALA A 489 5.19 2.00 -6.66
N LEU A 490 5.42 2.85 -7.67
CA LEU A 490 4.77 2.78 -8.97
C LEU A 490 5.14 1.50 -9.74
N ALA A 491 6.41 1.09 -9.71
CA ALA A 491 6.88 -0.16 -10.32
C ALA A 491 6.22 -1.38 -9.65
N ARG A 492 6.21 -1.45 -8.31
CA ARG A 492 5.51 -2.51 -7.56
C ARG A 492 4.02 -2.58 -7.90
N ALA A 493 3.35 -1.42 -7.97
CA ALA A 493 1.94 -1.35 -8.33
C ALA A 493 1.68 -1.88 -9.76
N THR A 494 2.43 -1.38 -10.74
CA THR A 494 2.23 -1.68 -12.18
C THR A 494 2.74 -3.05 -12.63
N GLN A 495 3.71 -3.65 -11.93
CA GLN A 495 4.34 -4.91 -12.33
C GLN A 495 3.94 -6.11 -11.47
N VAL A 496 3.60 -5.90 -10.19
CA VAL A 496 3.32 -6.99 -9.24
C VAL A 496 1.84 -7.02 -8.85
N PHE A 497 1.32 -5.97 -8.22
CA PHE A 497 0.06 -6.05 -7.47
C PHE A 497 -1.19 -5.71 -8.29
N VAL A 498 -1.27 -4.49 -8.81
CA VAL A 498 -2.41 -4.00 -9.61
C VAL A 498 -2.09 -4.00 -11.11
N LYS A 499 -1.18 -4.88 -11.53
CA LYS A 499 -0.63 -4.99 -12.90
C LYS A 499 -1.67 -5.15 -14.02
N ARG A 500 -2.88 -5.61 -13.70
CA ARG A 500 -4.02 -5.78 -14.65
C ARG A 500 -5.12 -4.69 -14.53
N GLN A 501 -4.95 -3.67 -13.69
CA GLN A 501 -5.92 -2.57 -13.54
C GLN A 501 -5.52 -1.40 -14.46
N PRO A 502 -6.39 -0.89 -15.36
CA PRO A 502 -6.02 0.20 -16.25
C PRO A 502 -5.70 1.51 -15.52
N GLU A 503 -6.32 1.76 -14.37
CA GLU A 503 -6.22 3.02 -13.62
C GLU A 503 -4.77 3.33 -13.19
N ILE A 504 -4.04 2.33 -12.67
CA ILE A 504 -2.65 2.53 -12.23
C ILE A 504 -1.72 2.80 -13.42
N HIS A 505 -1.96 2.19 -14.58
CA HIS A 505 -1.14 2.41 -15.78
C HIS A 505 -1.45 3.76 -16.46
N LEU A 506 -2.71 4.19 -16.46
CA LEU A 506 -3.10 5.55 -16.88
C LEU A 506 -2.55 6.64 -15.95
N PHE A 507 -2.38 6.33 -14.66
CA PHE A 507 -1.64 7.18 -13.72
C PHE A 507 -0.13 7.13 -14.02
N ALA A 508 0.45 5.94 -14.18
CA ALA A 508 1.88 5.75 -14.44
C ALA A 508 2.36 6.50 -15.69
N ALA A 509 1.61 6.40 -16.80
CA ALA A 509 1.90 7.14 -18.02
C ALA A 509 1.93 8.66 -17.78
N ARG A 510 0.94 9.18 -17.04
CA ARG A 510 0.86 10.61 -16.74
C ARG A 510 1.96 11.09 -15.76
N PHE A 511 2.28 10.29 -14.75
CA PHE A 511 3.38 10.54 -13.81
C PHE A 511 4.73 10.60 -14.52
N LYS A 512 4.99 9.65 -15.43
CA LYS A 512 6.18 9.61 -16.27
C LYS A 512 6.27 10.81 -17.22
N GLU A 513 5.17 11.18 -17.88
CA GLU A 513 5.09 12.39 -18.71
C GLU A 513 5.47 13.65 -17.91
N GLN A 514 4.94 13.79 -16.68
CA GLN A 514 5.24 14.93 -15.80
C GLN A 514 6.70 14.97 -15.36
N ASN A 515 7.34 13.81 -15.17
CA ASN A 515 8.75 13.67 -14.79
C ASN A 515 9.71 13.54 -16.00
N GLY A 516 9.20 13.71 -17.23
CA GLY A 516 10.00 13.76 -18.46
C GLY A 516 10.31 12.41 -19.13
N ASP A 517 9.89 11.28 -18.57
CA ASP A 517 9.98 9.95 -19.20
C ASP A 517 8.88 9.78 -20.27
N ILE A 518 9.07 10.43 -21.42
CA ILE A 518 8.15 10.30 -22.56
C ILE A 518 8.12 8.87 -23.13
N PRO A 519 9.25 8.17 -23.37
CA PRO A 519 9.21 6.81 -23.92
C PRO A 519 8.46 5.85 -23.00
N GLY A 520 8.79 5.84 -21.71
CA GLY A 520 8.13 4.96 -20.77
C GLY A 520 6.68 5.34 -20.47
N SER A 521 6.25 6.56 -20.83
CA SER A 521 4.83 6.97 -20.82
C SER A 521 4.08 6.40 -22.04
N GLN A 522 4.70 6.47 -23.23
CA GLN A 522 4.19 5.83 -24.44
C GLN A 522 4.08 4.31 -24.26
N ASP A 523 5.08 3.65 -23.67
CA ASP A 523 5.06 2.23 -23.32
C ASP A 523 3.89 1.89 -22.38
N ALA A 524 3.65 2.71 -21.35
CA ALA A 524 2.56 2.51 -20.40
C ALA A 524 1.18 2.67 -21.04
N TYR A 525 1.00 3.61 -21.99
CA TYR A 525 -0.22 3.65 -22.80
C TYR A 525 -0.32 2.44 -23.74
N GLN A 526 0.78 2.05 -24.39
CA GLN A 526 0.78 0.94 -25.35
C GLN A 526 0.36 -0.38 -24.69
N LEU A 527 0.87 -0.67 -23.48
CA LEU A 527 0.48 -1.83 -22.68
C LEU A 527 -1.03 -1.85 -22.35
N VAL A 528 -1.63 -0.67 -22.11
CA VAL A 528 -3.08 -0.57 -21.92
C VAL A 528 -3.84 -0.89 -23.20
N HIS A 529 -3.35 -0.45 -24.36
CA HIS A 529 -3.97 -0.71 -25.66
C HIS A 529 -3.79 -2.15 -26.16
N THR A 530 -2.73 -2.86 -25.78
CA THR A 530 -2.45 -4.24 -26.23
C THR A 530 -2.98 -5.32 -25.29
N GLU A 531 -2.77 -5.18 -23.97
CA GLU A 531 -2.87 -6.30 -23.04
C GLU A 531 -3.89 -6.08 -21.91
N ILE A 532 -4.00 -4.86 -21.37
CA ILE A 532 -4.82 -4.61 -20.17
C ILE A 532 -6.27 -4.28 -20.54
N SER A 533 -6.49 -3.32 -21.44
CA SER A 533 -7.84 -2.87 -21.81
C SER A 533 -7.92 -2.34 -23.25
N PRO A 534 -7.78 -3.22 -24.27
CA PRO A 534 -7.85 -2.81 -25.68
C PRO A 534 -9.17 -2.12 -26.02
N GLY A 535 -9.09 -0.90 -26.55
CA GLY A 535 -10.26 -0.07 -26.88
C GLY A 535 -10.77 0.82 -25.73
N LEU A 536 -10.06 0.89 -24.59
CA LEU A 536 -10.40 1.79 -23.49
C LEU A 536 -10.35 3.26 -23.93
N ILE A 537 -11.52 3.86 -24.08
CA ILE A 537 -11.70 5.22 -24.62
C ILE A 537 -10.93 6.27 -23.81
N GLU A 538 -10.85 6.11 -22.48
CA GLU A 538 -10.07 7.01 -21.63
C GLU A 538 -8.56 6.95 -21.92
N ALA A 539 -8.02 5.75 -22.18
CA ALA A 539 -6.62 5.57 -22.56
C ALA A 539 -6.32 6.26 -23.89
N ILE A 540 -7.22 6.12 -24.87
CA ILE A 540 -7.08 6.74 -26.20
C ILE A 540 -7.12 8.28 -26.08
N ILE A 541 -8.09 8.82 -25.31
CA ILE A 541 -8.17 10.27 -25.04
C ILE A 541 -6.90 10.77 -24.34
N LYS A 542 -6.44 10.09 -23.28
CA LYS A 542 -5.25 10.53 -22.53
C LYS A 542 -3.98 10.48 -23.38
N HIS A 543 -3.77 9.40 -24.14
CA HIS A 543 -2.61 9.22 -25.03
C HIS A 543 -2.61 10.24 -26.19
N ALA A 544 -3.73 10.41 -26.90
CA ALA A 544 -3.82 11.38 -28.00
C ALA A 544 -3.62 12.84 -27.51
N ASN A 545 -4.12 13.18 -26.31
CA ASN A 545 -3.85 14.47 -25.71
C ASN A 545 -2.37 14.64 -25.28
N MET A 546 -1.65 13.57 -24.94
CA MET A 546 -0.20 13.63 -24.70
C MET A 546 0.57 13.89 -25.99
N GLU A 547 0.34 13.08 -27.03
CA GLU A 547 0.98 13.29 -28.33
C GLU A 547 0.73 14.69 -28.89
N TYR A 548 -0.48 15.24 -28.68
CA TYR A 548 -0.75 16.65 -28.99
C TYR A 548 0.10 17.65 -28.19
N ARG A 549 0.27 17.45 -26.87
CA ARG A 549 1.14 18.31 -26.04
C ARG A 549 2.61 18.24 -26.46
N LEU A 550 3.05 17.10 -27.02
CA LEU A 550 4.39 16.89 -27.58
C LEU A 550 4.53 17.46 -29.00
N GLY A 551 3.44 17.93 -29.62
CA GLY A 551 3.41 18.46 -31.00
C GLY A 551 3.15 17.42 -32.08
N ASN A 552 3.00 16.14 -31.72
CA ASN A 552 2.81 15.00 -32.62
C ASN A 552 1.34 14.85 -33.06
N LEU A 553 0.78 15.88 -33.71
CA LEU A 553 -0.63 15.92 -34.11
C LEU A 553 -1.08 14.69 -34.92
N GLU A 554 -0.27 14.23 -35.87
CA GLU A 554 -0.58 13.05 -36.69
C GLU A 554 -0.55 11.73 -35.89
N ALA A 555 0.25 11.64 -34.83
CA ALA A 555 0.21 10.49 -33.91
C ALA A 555 -1.08 10.51 -33.08
N ALA A 556 -1.49 11.69 -32.59
CA ALA A 556 -2.75 11.87 -31.89
C ALA A 556 -3.98 11.52 -32.76
N TYR A 557 -3.97 11.88 -34.05
CA TYR A 557 -4.97 11.42 -35.03
C TYR A 557 -4.90 9.89 -35.25
N SER A 558 -3.69 9.35 -35.45
CA SER A 558 -3.48 7.92 -35.70
C SER A 558 -4.03 7.03 -34.58
N LEU A 559 -3.92 7.45 -33.32
CA LEU A 559 -4.45 6.71 -32.17
C LEU A 559 -5.98 6.53 -32.23
N TYR A 560 -6.73 7.59 -32.57
CA TYR A 560 -8.17 7.49 -32.78
C TYR A 560 -8.52 6.69 -34.04
N GLU A 561 -7.80 6.90 -35.13
CA GLU A 561 -8.08 6.23 -36.42
C GLU A 561 -7.80 4.71 -36.35
N GLN A 562 -6.75 4.29 -35.64
CA GLN A 562 -6.47 2.87 -35.35
C GLN A 562 -7.54 2.25 -34.44
N ALA A 563 -7.94 2.92 -33.35
CA ALA A 563 -9.00 2.42 -32.47
C ALA A 563 -10.34 2.28 -33.20
N ILE A 564 -10.70 3.26 -34.05
CA ILE A 564 -11.89 3.21 -34.91
C ILE A 564 -11.79 2.06 -35.92
N ALA A 565 -10.62 1.79 -36.50
CA ALA A 565 -10.41 0.67 -37.42
C ALA A 565 -10.58 -0.70 -36.73
N ILE A 566 -10.07 -0.86 -35.51
CA ILE A 566 -10.23 -2.07 -34.70
C ILE A 566 -11.70 -2.28 -34.32
N GLU A 567 -12.40 -1.24 -33.87
CA GLU A 567 -13.82 -1.34 -33.50
C GLU A 567 -14.75 -1.54 -34.70
N LYS A 568 -14.42 -0.99 -35.88
CA LYS A 568 -15.12 -1.31 -37.15
C LYS A 568 -15.05 -2.79 -37.53
N GLY A 569 -14.04 -3.52 -37.04
CA GLY A 569 -13.91 -4.97 -37.26
C GLY A 569 -14.86 -5.83 -36.41
N LYS A 570 -15.58 -5.24 -35.44
CA LYS A 570 -16.50 -5.96 -34.54
C LYS A 570 -17.94 -5.70 -34.95
N GLU A 571 -18.71 -6.76 -35.19
CA GLU A 571 -20.09 -6.68 -35.73
C GLU A 571 -21.04 -5.77 -34.92
N HIS A 572 -20.82 -5.64 -33.61
CA HIS A 572 -21.70 -4.92 -32.68
C HIS A 572 -20.91 -4.09 -31.65
N SER A 573 -19.92 -3.29 -32.09
CA SER A 573 -19.16 -2.42 -31.18
C SER A 573 -20.03 -1.33 -30.53
N GLN A 574 -20.09 -1.32 -29.19
CA GLN A 574 -20.73 -0.26 -28.41
C GLN A 574 -19.81 0.96 -28.21
N THR A 575 -18.49 0.80 -28.32
CA THR A 575 -17.50 1.87 -28.14
C THR A 575 -17.30 2.70 -29.40
N LEU A 576 -17.48 2.12 -30.60
CA LEU A 576 -17.33 2.80 -31.89
C LEU A 576 -18.06 4.17 -32.01
N PRO A 577 -19.35 4.32 -31.69
CA PRO A 577 -20.01 5.63 -31.73
C PRO A 577 -19.38 6.65 -30.76
N MET A 578 -18.95 6.19 -29.58
CA MET A 578 -18.27 7.06 -28.62
C MET A 578 -16.87 7.46 -29.10
N LEU A 579 -16.12 6.57 -29.77
CA LEU A 579 -14.83 6.91 -30.38
C LEU A 579 -14.96 8.03 -31.43
N TYR A 580 -15.96 7.97 -32.31
CA TYR A 580 -16.23 9.05 -33.27
C TYR A 580 -16.60 10.38 -32.59
N ALA A 581 -17.44 10.34 -31.55
CA ALA A 581 -17.82 11.51 -30.77
C ALA A 581 -16.61 12.16 -30.07
N GLN A 582 -15.72 11.36 -29.49
CA GLN A 582 -14.51 11.87 -28.83
C GLN A 582 -13.43 12.29 -29.84
N TYR A 583 -13.30 11.60 -30.98
CA TYR A 583 -12.33 11.97 -32.02
C TYR A 583 -12.68 13.32 -32.66
N SER A 584 -13.94 13.50 -33.09
CA SER A 584 -14.41 14.79 -33.61
C SER A 584 -14.30 15.91 -32.57
N ARG A 585 -14.57 15.63 -31.30
CA ARG A 585 -14.36 16.57 -30.19
C ARG A 585 -12.89 16.95 -30.01
N PHE A 586 -11.96 16.01 -30.10
CA PHE A 586 -10.52 16.27 -30.07
C PHE A 586 -10.09 17.13 -31.27
N VAL A 587 -10.48 16.73 -32.49
CA VAL A 587 -10.13 17.45 -33.72
C VAL A 587 -10.66 18.89 -33.71
N TYR A 588 -11.86 19.09 -33.17
CA TYR A 588 -12.44 20.43 -32.99
C TYR A 588 -11.79 21.23 -31.86
N MET A 589 -11.93 20.79 -30.61
CA MET A 589 -11.57 21.60 -29.44
C MET A 589 -10.07 21.69 -29.17
N VAL A 590 -9.29 20.70 -29.62
CA VAL A 590 -7.85 20.58 -29.32
C VAL A 590 -7.01 20.98 -30.53
N SER A 591 -7.28 20.43 -31.72
CA SER A 591 -6.53 20.79 -32.93
C SER A 591 -7.13 21.91 -33.78
N GLY A 592 -8.33 22.41 -33.45
CA GLY A 592 -8.95 23.57 -34.10
C GLY A 592 -9.46 23.35 -35.53
N ASN A 593 -9.57 22.10 -36.00
CA ASN A 593 -9.96 21.80 -37.39
C ASN A 593 -11.47 21.50 -37.49
N GLU A 594 -12.26 22.54 -37.78
CA GLU A 594 -13.72 22.42 -37.88
C GLU A 594 -14.17 21.51 -39.03
N GLU A 595 -13.45 21.53 -40.16
CA GLU A 595 -13.81 20.76 -41.35
C GLU A 595 -13.61 19.26 -41.12
N LYS A 596 -12.40 18.83 -40.68
CA LYS A 596 -12.13 17.42 -40.35
C LYS A 596 -13.04 16.91 -39.21
N ALA A 597 -13.34 17.74 -38.20
CA ALA A 597 -14.27 17.37 -37.13
C ALA A 597 -15.70 17.10 -37.67
N ARG A 598 -16.17 17.91 -38.62
CA ARG A 598 -17.47 17.74 -39.28
C ARG A 598 -17.48 16.52 -40.19
N GLU A 599 -16.40 16.25 -40.92
CA GLU A 599 -16.23 15.05 -41.74
C GLU A 599 -16.29 13.76 -40.90
N ILE A 600 -15.59 13.70 -39.78
CA ILE A 600 -15.59 12.57 -38.83
C ILE A 600 -17.02 12.25 -38.34
N LEU A 601 -17.82 13.28 -38.01
CA LEU A 601 -19.20 13.10 -37.58
C LEU A 601 -20.15 12.67 -38.70
N VAL A 602 -19.90 13.07 -39.95
CA VAL A 602 -20.66 12.59 -41.12
C VAL A 602 -20.29 11.14 -41.43
N GLN A 603 -19.00 10.80 -41.44
CA GLN A 603 -18.51 9.43 -41.62
C GLN A 603 -19.05 8.46 -40.56
N ALA A 604 -19.24 8.93 -39.32
CA ALA A 604 -19.85 8.12 -38.27
C ALA A 604 -21.28 7.65 -38.62
N LEU A 605 -22.07 8.49 -39.32
CA LEU A 605 -23.43 8.15 -39.76
C LEU A 605 -23.48 7.14 -40.93
N GLU A 606 -22.36 6.94 -41.63
CA GLU A 606 -22.25 5.93 -42.70
C GLU A 606 -21.87 4.55 -42.15
N HIS A 607 -21.14 4.50 -41.03
CA HIS A 607 -20.60 3.27 -40.46
C HIS A 607 -21.31 2.78 -39.19
N VAL A 608 -22.10 3.62 -38.52
CA VAL A 608 -22.73 3.30 -37.23
C VAL A 608 -24.22 3.60 -37.28
N GLN A 609 -25.03 2.77 -36.62
CA GLN A 609 -26.45 3.08 -36.43
C GLN A 609 -26.62 4.37 -35.59
N LEU A 610 -27.73 5.08 -35.84
CA LEU A 610 -28.08 6.29 -35.11
C LEU A 610 -28.13 5.98 -33.61
N SER A 611 -27.30 6.70 -32.85
CA SER A 611 -27.04 6.46 -31.44
C SER A 611 -26.91 7.79 -30.70
N LYS A 612 -27.31 7.79 -29.43
CA LYS A 612 -27.31 8.98 -28.56
C LYS A 612 -25.95 9.73 -28.59
N PRO A 613 -24.77 9.10 -28.41
CA PRO A 613 -23.49 9.81 -28.42
C PRO A 613 -23.16 10.54 -29.73
N ILE A 614 -23.54 9.97 -30.89
CA ILE A 614 -23.31 10.61 -32.20
C ILE A 614 -24.24 11.81 -32.38
N LEU A 615 -25.50 11.70 -31.97
CA LEU A 615 -26.48 12.77 -32.11
C LEU A 615 -26.22 13.91 -31.12
N GLU A 616 -25.79 13.59 -29.90
CA GLU A 616 -25.28 14.57 -28.94
C GLU A 616 -24.04 15.28 -29.49
N ALA A 617 -23.04 14.55 -30.00
CA ALA A 617 -21.85 15.17 -30.58
C ALA A 617 -22.18 16.08 -31.77
N LEU A 618 -23.10 15.67 -32.66
CA LEU A 618 -23.61 16.50 -33.76
C LEU A 618 -24.32 17.76 -33.28
N ILE A 619 -25.19 17.67 -32.26
CA ILE A 619 -25.90 18.82 -31.69
C ILE A 619 -24.89 19.77 -31.02
N HIS A 620 -24.03 19.27 -30.12
CA HIS A 620 -23.07 20.09 -29.38
C HIS A 620 -21.99 20.71 -30.27
N PHE A 621 -21.58 20.05 -31.35
CA PHE A 621 -20.72 20.64 -32.37
C PHE A 621 -21.44 21.80 -33.07
N GLU A 622 -22.67 21.57 -33.55
CA GLU A 622 -23.45 22.61 -34.24
C GLU A 622 -23.85 23.77 -33.32
N VAL A 623 -23.97 23.58 -32.00
CA VAL A 623 -24.15 24.65 -30.99
C VAL A 623 -23.02 25.71 -31.06
N ILE A 624 -21.77 25.29 -31.26
CA ILE A 624 -20.60 26.18 -31.16
C ILE A 624 -20.26 26.83 -32.52
N GLN A 625 -20.60 26.16 -33.62
CA GLN A 625 -20.38 26.63 -35.01
C GLN A 625 -21.05 27.97 -35.34
N SER A 626 -20.56 28.69 -36.36
CA SER A 626 -21.15 29.95 -36.82
C SER A 626 -22.60 29.80 -37.32
N LEU A 627 -23.39 30.88 -37.24
CA LEU A 627 -24.71 30.93 -37.89
C LEU A 627 -24.59 30.97 -39.43
N PRO A 628 -25.55 30.40 -40.19
CA PRO A 628 -26.80 29.77 -39.74
C PRO A 628 -26.63 28.30 -39.33
N LYS A 629 -27.40 27.86 -38.33
CA LYS A 629 -27.42 26.46 -37.85
C LYS A 629 -28.17 25.52 -38.81
N ARG A 630 -27.70 24.28 -38.95
CA ARG A 630 -28.32 23.21 -39.75
C ARG A 630 -29.52 22.52 -39.05
N ILE A 631 -30.50 23.30 -38.60
CA ILE A 631 -31.59 22.82 -37.72
C ILE A 631 -32.44 21.72 -38.39
N ASP A 632 -32.90 21.91 -39.63
CA ASP A 632 -33.71 20.90 -40.35
C ASP A 632 -32.97 19.56 -40.54
N TYR A 633 -31.65 19.61 -40.72
CA TYR A 633 -30.83 18.42 -40.86
C TYR A 633 -30.77 17.64 -39.53
N LEU A 634 -30.48 18.33 -38.41
CA LEU A 634 -30.50 17.71 -37.09
C LEU A 634 -31.89 17.22 -36.70
N ASP A 635 -32.96 17.97 -37.00
CA ASP A 635 -34.34 17.54 -36.78
C ASP A 635 -34.66 16.22 -37.49
N SER A 636 -34.19 16.04 -38.74
CA SER A 636 -34.39 14.81 -39.51
C SER A 636 -33.70 13.59 -38.88
N LEU A 637 -32.50 13.76 -38.33
CA LEU A 637 -31.75 12.69 -37.67
C LEU A 637 -32.33 12.36 -36.29
N VAL A 638 -32.66 13.38 -35.50
CA VAL A 638 -33.29 13.23 -34.18
C VAL A 638 -34.65 12.54 -34.33
N VAL A 639 -35.49 12.94 -35.29
CA VAL A 639 -36.76 12.27 -35.60
C VAL A 639 -36.56 10.77 -35.84
N LYS A 640 -35.59 10.38 -36.66
CA LYS A 640 -35.31 8.97 -36.99
C LYS A 640 -34.85 8.15 -35.78
N PHE A 641 -34.31 8.78 -34.73
CA PHE A 641 -33.92 8.13 -33.48
C PHE A 641 -35.04 8.10 -32.43
N ILE A 642 -35.76 9.21 -32.23
CA ILE A 642 -36.75 9.31 -31.14
C ILE A 642 -38.11 8.69 -31.50
N VAL A 643 -38.46 8.62 -32.78
CA VAL A 643 -39.67 7.91 -33.26
C VAL A 643 -39.37 6.41 -33.35
N PRO A 644 -40.21 5.52 -32.79
CA PRO A 644 -40.05 4.08 -32.99
C PRO A 644 -40.57 3.71 -34.38
N ASP A 645 -39.70 3.10 -35.20
CA ASP A 645 -40.08 2.51 -36.48
C ASP A 645 -40.62 1.08 -36.26
N LEU A 646 -41.54 0.66 -37.14
CA LEU A 646 -42.17 -0.67 -37.15
C LEU A 646 -41.42 -1.65 -38.05
N GLU A 647 -40.67 -1.17 -39.04
CA GLU A 647 -39.87 -2.02 -39.94
C GLU A 647 -38.45 -2.23 -39.42
N SER A 648 -37.92 -1.29 -38.63
CA SER A 648 -36.69 -1.45 -37.86
C SER A 648 -36.89 -1.07 -36.37
N PRO A 649 -36.91 -2.02 -35.42
CA PRO A 649 -37.10 -1.71 -34.01
C PRO A 649 -35.90 -0.91 -33.47
N ASN A 650 -36.12 0.38 -33.22
CA ASN A 650 -35.07 1.30 -32.74
C ASN A 650 -34.46 0.77 -31.42
N VAL A 651 -33.15 0.45 -31.45
CA VAL A 651 -32.45 -0.27 -30.36
C VAL A 651 -32.26 0.58 -29.10
N ALA A 652 -32.37 1.91 -29.22
CA ALA A 652 -32.21 2.85 -28.12
C ALA A 652 -33.34 2.76 -27.07
N SER A 653 -32.98 2.92 -25.80
CA SER A 653 -33.95 2.84 -24.71
C SER A 653 -34.96 4.02 -24.77
N PRO A 654 -36.15 3.87 -24.15
CA PRO A 654 -37.09 4.99 -24.02
C PRO A 654 -36.48 6.21 -23.31
N ALA A 655 -35.56 5.98 -22.36
CA ALA A 655 -34.87 7.04 -21.63
C ALA A 655 -33.88 7.80 -22.53
N ASP A 656 -33.02 7.11 -23.28
CA ASP A 656 -32.10 7.74 -24.24
C ASP A 656 -32.84 8.60 -25.28
N ARG A 657 -34.05 8.15 -25.67
CA ARG A 657 -34.91 8.84 -26.63
C ARG A 657 -35.62 10.06 -26.02
N GLU A 658 -36.03 10.02 -24.75
CA GLU A 658 -36.56 11.20 -24.03
C GLU A 658 -35.43 12.22 -23.80
N GLU A 659 -34.26 11.77 -23.34
CA GLU A 659 -33.11 12.61 -23.00
C GLU A 659 -32.52 13.31 -24.23
N LEU A 660 -32.29 12.60 -25.35
CA LEU A 660 -31.88 13.25 -26.60
C LEU A 660 -32.96 14.22 -27.11
N SER A 661 -34.24 13.91 -26.90
CA SER A 661 -35.32 14.85 -27.23
C SER A 661 -35.31 16.11 -26.37
N CYS A 662 -34.81 16.06 -25.12
CA CYS A 662 -34.59 17.22 -24.27
C CYS A 662 -33.38 18.04 -24.75
N ILE A 663 -32.25 17.39 -25.03
CA ILE A 663 -31.03 18.03 -25.56
C ILE A 663 -31.32 18.76 -26.88
N PHE A 664 -32.11 18.14 -27.77
CA PHE A 664 -32.54 18.78 -29.01
C PHE A 664 -33.54 19.93 -28.78
N LEU A 665 -34.42 19.85 -27.77
CA LEU A 665 -35.29 20.97 -27.38
C LEU A 665 -34.49 22.17 -26.87
N GLU A 666 -33.44 21.96 -26.06
CA GLU A 666 -32.56 23.03 -25.61
C GLU A 666 -31.85 23.72 -26.78
N PHE A 667 -31.33 22.94 -27.74
CA PHE A 667 -30.75 23.46 -28.98
C PHE A 667 -31.75 24.27 -29.82
N VAL A 668 -32.96 23.75 -30.07
CA VAL A 668 -33.96 24.44 -30.90
C VAL A 668 -34.54 25.66 -30.17
N ASN A 669 -34.66 25.66 -28.84
CA ASN A 669 -35.03 26.85 -28.07
C ASN A 669 -33.95 27.95 -28.10
N ALA A 670 -32.67 27.58 -28.20
CA ALA A 670 -31.57 28.55 -28.26
C ALA A 670 -31.35 29.14 -29.66
N PHE A 671 -31.60 28.38 -30.74
CA PHE A 671 -31.22 28.78 -32.11
C PHE A 671 -32.33 28.69 -33.17
N GLY A 672 -33.49 28.11 -32.84
CA GLY A 672 -34.58 27.85 -33.79
C GLY A 672 -35.57 29.00 -33.97
N ASP A 673 -36.41 28.87 -34.99
CA ASP A 673 -37.58 29.74 -35.17
C ASP A 673 -38.81 29.21 -34.40
N VAL A 674 -39.80 30.07 -34.16
CA VAL A 674 -41.02 29.70 -33.42
C VAL A 674 -41.76 28.48 -34.04
N PRO A 675 -41.84 28.33 -35.38
CA PRO A 675 -42.26 27.08 -36.03
C PRO A 675 -41.47 25.85 -35.60
N SER A 676 -40.13 25.88 -35.63
CA SER A 676 -39.27 24.74 -35.27
C SER A 676 -39.35 24.38 -33.79
N ILE A 677 -39.36 25.40 -32.90
CA ILE A 677 -39.56 25.22 -31.45
C ILE A 677 -40.87 24.46 -31.22
N LYS A 678 -41.98 25.00 -31.73
CA LYS A 678 -43.28 24.36 -31.56
C LYS A 678 -43.33 22.95 -32.16
N LYS A 679 -42.73 22.73 -33.34
CA LYS A 679 -42.63 21.42 -34.00
C LYS A 679 -41.92 20.38 -33.12
N ALA A 680 -40.86 20.79 -32.42
CA ALA A 680 -40.12 19.93 -31.49
C ALA A 680 -40.89 19.69 -30.19
N GLU A 681 -41.46 20.75 -29.59
CA GLU A 681 -42.29 20.66 -28.37
C GLU A 681 -43.51 19.76 -28.58
N ASP A 682 -44.29 20.00 -29.64
CA ASP A 682 -45.45 19.20 -30.04
C ASP A 682 -45.09 17.72 -30.26
N ARG A 683 -43.84 17.41 -30.63
CA ARG A 683 -43.36 16.05 -30.87
C ARG A 683 -42.95 15.36 -29.58
N HIS A 684 -42.12 16.02 -28.76
CA HIS A 684 -41.74 15.52 -27.43
C HIS A 684 -42.98 15.27 -26.56
N ALA A 685 -43.93 16.22 -26.56
CA ALA A 685 -45.20 16.12 -25.86
C ALA A 685 -46.07 14.93 -26.30
N LYS A 686 -46.00 14.52 -27.57
CA LYS A 686 -46.75 13.36 -28.09
C LYS A 686 -46.06 12.02 -27.84
N LEU A 687 -44.73 11.99 -27.74
CA LEU A 687 -43.95 10.75 -27.58
C LEU A 687 -43.73 10.34 -26.12
N PHE A 688 -43.46 11.30 -25.22
CA PHE A 688 -42.95 10.98 -23.87
C PHE A 688 -43.94 11.28 -22.74
N LEU A 689 -44.69 12.39 -22.80
CA LEU A 689 -45.70 12.71 -21.78
C LEU A 689 -46.79 11.62 -21.59
N PRO A 690 -47.28 10.91 -22.64
CA PRO A 690 -48.25 9.81 -22.47
C PRO A 690 -47.67 8.56 -21.80
N HIS A 691 -46.36 8.50 -21.53
CA HIS A 691 -45.69 7.36 -20.92
C HIS A 691 -45.12 7.64 -19.52
N ARG A 692 -45.34 8.85 -18.96
CA ARG A 692 -45.29 9.06 -17.51
C ARG A 692 -46.45 8.35 -16.81
N SER A 693 -46.29 7.04 -16.63
CA SER A 693 -47.22 6.22 -15.86
C SER A 693 -47.38 6.76 -14.44
N THR A 694 -48.51 6.48 -13.81
CA THR A 694 -48.83 6.88 -12.43
C THR A 694 -47.94 6.23 -11.36
N SER A 695 -46.88 5.51 -11.76
CA SER A 695 -45.83 4.99 -10.90
C SER A 695 -44.74 6.05 -10.62
N GLU A 696 -44.25 6.77 -11.63
CA GLU A 696 -43.17 7.75 -11.42
C GLU A 696 -43.60 8.93 -10.55
N LEU A 697 -44.82 9.43 -10.77
CA LEU A 697 -45.40 10.50 -9.97
C LEU A 697 -45.54 10.08 -8.49
N LYS A 698 -45.73 8.78 -8.21
CA LYS A 698 -45.68 8.25 -6.83
C LYS A 698 -44.25 8.11 -6.31
N LYS A 699 -43.28 7.76 -7.16
CA LYS A 699 -41.87 7.62 -6.76
C LYS A 699 -41.28 8.95 -6.32
N ARG A 700 -41.47 10.01 -7.11
CA ARG A 700 -41.08 11.40 -6.74
C ARG A 700 -41.77 11.84 -5.45
N HIS A 701 -43.08 11.61 -5.33
CA HIS A 701 -43.86 11.97 -4.14
C HIS A 701 -43.49 11.16 -2.87
N ALA A 702 -42.75 10.05 -2.99
CA ALA A 702 -42.16 9.31 -1.87
C ALA A 702 -40.73 9.79 -1.57
N GLU A 703 -39.94 10.08 -2.61
CA GLU A 703 -38.57 10.62 -2.51
C GLU A 703 -38.58 12.03 -1.89
N ASP A 704 -39.52 12.90 -2.25
CA ASP A 704 -39.77 14.20 -1.63
C ASP A 704 -40.12 14.08 -0.13
N TYR A 705 -40.84 13.01 0.25
CA TYR A 705 -41.21 12.74 1.64
C TYR A 705 -39.98 12.35 2.48
N LEU A 706 -39.13 11.47 1.93
CA LEU A 706 -37.88 11.03 2.56
C LEU A 706 -36.83 12.16 2.61
N ALA A 707 -36.79 13.03 1.60
CA ALA A 707 -35.95 14.23 1.59
C ALA A 707 -36.41 15.24 2.66
N SER A 708 -37.73 15.45 2.80
CA SER A 708 -38.33 16.27 3.86
C SER A 708 -37.90 15.84 5.25
N ASP A 709 -37.89 14.54 5.55
CA ASP A 709 -37.57 14.06 6.89
C ASP A 709 -36.06 14.06 7.19
N LYS A 710 -35.19 13.81 6.19
CA LYS A 710 -33.75 14.12 6.32
C LYS A 710 -33.51 15.61 6.61
N ALA A 711 -34.22 16.52 5.93
CA ALA A 711 -34.10 17.97 6.11
C ALA A 711 -34.58 18.47 7.48
N LYS A 712 -35.42 17.71 8.20
CA LYS A 712 -35.84 18.03 9.58
C LYS A 712 -34.84 17.56 10.63
N ILE A 713 -34.22 16.40 10.43
CA ILE A 713 -33.22 15.84 11.36
C ILE A 713 -31.92 16.67 11.34
N ALA A 714 -31.52 17.20 10.18
CA ALA A 714 -30.31 18.01 10.01
C ALA A 714 -30.39 19.45 10.60
N ARG A 715 -31.36 19.76 11.47
CA ARG A 715 -31.51 21.09 12.13
C ARG A 715 -31.24 21.10 13.63
N SER A 716 -30.85 19.98 14.22
CA SER A 716 -30.21 19.94 15.53
C SER A 716 -28.72 19.66 15.38
N TYR A 717 -27.88 20.46 16.04
CA TYR A 717 -26.41 20.37 16.09
C TYR A 717 -25.62 20.78 14.83
N SER A 718 -25.44 22.09 14.66
CA SER A 718 -24.14 22.68 14.27
C SER A 718 -24.11 24.17 14.60
N VAL A 719 -22.97 24.64 15.13
CA VAL A 719 -22.68 26.06 15.43
C VAL A 719 -21.64 26.55 14.40
N PRO A 720 -21.80 27.74 13.79
CA PRO A 720 -20.97 28.16 12.67
C PRO A 720 -19.61 28.74 13.09
N SER A 721 -18.62 28.63 12.20
CA SER A 721 -17.36 29.39 12.23
C SER A 721 -17.11 30.02 10.84
N PRO A 722 -16.51 31.22 10.71
CA PRO A 722 -16.82 32.09 9.57
C PRO A 722 -15.64 32.38 8.61
N ALA A 723 -15.85 32.17 7.31
CA ALA A 723 -15.11 32.86 6.24
C ALA A 723 -15.83 32.76 4.88
N GLN A 724 -16.78 33.68 4.62
CA GLN A 724 -17.23 33.96 3.24
C GLN A 724 -17.30 35.48 3.04
N SER A 725 -16.68 35.96 1.97
CA SER A 725 -16.79 37.36 1.51
C SER A 725 -17.49 37.41 0.14
N LEU A 726 -18.07 38.56 -0.19
CA LEU A 726 -19.13 38.70 -1.19
C LEU A 726 -18.69 39.35 -2.51
N MET A 727 -19.53 39.11 -3.54
CA MET A 727 -19.62 39.78 -4.85
C MET A 727 -18.55 39.49 -5.93
N GLY A 728 -19.05 39.34 -7.17
CA GLY A 728 -18.24 39.14 -8.38
C GLY A 728 -19.01 38.45 -9.52
N ALA A 729 -20.21 38.93 -9.88
CA ALA A 729 -21.10 38.22 -10.81
C ALA A 729 -20.77 38.47 -12.29
N TYR A 730 -20.23 37.46 -12.97
CA TYR A 730 -20.29 37.27 -14.43
C TYR A 730 -20.36 35.77 -14.76
N PRO A 731 -21.23 35.31 -15.69
CA PRO A 731 -21.33 33.89 -16.03
C PRO A 731 -20.20 33.49 -16.99
N ASN A 732 -19.34 32.56 -16.55
CA ASN A 732 -18.26 32.02 -17.36
C ASN A 732 -18.71 30.73 -18.08
N ALA A 733 -18.54 30.65 -19.40
CA ALA A 733 -19.14 29.62 -20.27
C ALA A 733 -18.41 28.25 -20.25
N GLN A 734 -17.74 27.91 -19.15
CA GLN A 734 -16.89 26.73 -19.03
C GLN A 734 -17.63 25.51 -18.42
N ASN A 735 -18.69 25.74 -17.63
CA ASN A 735 -19.27 24.73 -16.74
C ASN A 735 -20.68 24.28 -17.15
N GLN A 736 -20.77 23.45 -18.20
CA GLN A 736 -21.94 22.60 -18.47
C GLN A 736 -21.58 21.12 -18.72
N TRP A 737 -20.30 20.74 -18.59
CA TRP A 737 -19.81 19.37 -18.82
C TRP A 737 -19.01 18.84 -17.64
N THR A 738 -19.71 18.50 -16.56
CA THR A 738 -19.15 17.75 -15.41
C THR A 738 -19.97 16.49 -15.12
N SER A 739 -19.28 15.36 -15.09
CA SER A 739 -19.71 14.10 -14.44
C SER A 739 -20.93 13.37 -15.02
N GLY A 740 -20.76 12.82 -16.22
CA GLY A 740 -21.50 11.64 -16.69
C GLY A 740 -20.79 10.30 -16.39
N TYR A 741 -19.60 10.33 -15.78
CA TYR A 741 -18.88 9.13 -15.36
C TYR A 741 -19.50 8.56 -14.09
N GLY A 742 -20.23 7.46 -14.25
CA GLY A 742 -20.61 6.64 -13.12
C GLY A 742 -19.37 6.00 -12.49
N LEU A 743 -19.01 6.44 -11.28
CA LEU A 743 -18.43 5.52 -10.30
C LEU A 743 -19.48 4.46 -10.00
N GLN A 744 -19.57 3.46 -10.86
CA GLN A 744 -20.21 2.20 -10.54
C GLN A 744 -19.34 1.54 -9.47
N PRO A 745 -19.80 1.37 -8.22
CA PRO A 745 -19.06 0.56 -7.26
C PRO A 745 -18.90 -0.82 -7.89
N GLN A 746 -17.69 -1.38 -7.93
CA GLN A 746 -17.45 -2.61 -8.69
C GLN A 746 -18.46 -3.68 -8.31
N ALA A 747 -19.37 -3.96 -9.24
CA ALA A 747 -20.33 -5.03 -9.12
C ALA A 747 -19.59 -6.32 -9.40
N TRP A 748 -18.94 -6.85 -8.35
CA TRP A 748 -18.41 -8.21 -8.34
C TRP A 748 -19.44 -9.16 -8.97
N PRO A 749 -19.02 -10.06 -9.89
CA PRO A 749 -19.95 -10.93 -10.58
C PRO A 749 -20.80 -11.69 -9.55
N PRO A 750 -22.13 -11.78 -9.75
CA PRO A 750 -23.04 -12.29 -8.72
C PRO A 750 -22.71 -13.74 -8.42
N ALA A 751 -22.04 -13.97 -7.29
CA ALA A 751 -21.70 -15.30 -6.82
C ALA A 751 -22.98 -16.12 -6.63
N THR A 752 -23.15 -17.15 -7.46
CA THR A 752 -24.22 -18.14 -7.28
C THR A 752 -24.15 -18.71 -5.86
N GLN A 753 -25.26 -18.67 -5.13
CA GLN A 753 -25.34 -19.14 -3.75
C GLN A 753 -25.14 -20.66 -3.65
N ALA A 754 -23.87 -21.09 -3.64
CA ALA A 754 -23.50 -22.39 -3.10
C ALA A 754 -23.83 -22.42 -1.61
N GLN A 755 -24.50 -23.48 -1.16
CA GLN A 755 -24.93 -23.62 0.23
C GLN A 755 -23.73 -23.74 1.18
N GLY A 756 -23.84 -23.16 2.38
CA GLY A 756 -22.72 -23.00 3.30
C GLY A 756 -22.08 -24.31 3.74
N GLN A 757 -20.84 -24.53 3.33
CA GLN A 757 -19.89 -25.44 3.96
C GLN A 757 -19.08 -24.65 5.01
N GLN A 758 -19.01 -25.15 6.24
CA GLN A 758 -18.13 -24.60 7.26
C GLN A 758 -16.71 -25.14 7.03
N TRP A 759 -15.80 -24.29 6.57
CA TRP A 759 -14.39 -24.65 6.44
C TRP A 759 -13.65 -24.42 7.77
N ALA A 760 -12.75 -25.35 8.10
CA ALA A 760 -12.00 -25.34 9.36
C ALA A 760 -10.99 -24.18 9.42
N PRO A 761 -10.65 -23.66 10.61
CA PRO A 761 -9.76 -22.51 10.74
C PRO A 761 -8.30 -22.89 10.45
N GLY A 762 -7.81 -22.56 9.26
CA GLY A 762 -6.38 -22.54 8.94
C GLY A 762 -5.62 -21.38 9.60
N TYR A 763 -6.32 -20.47 10.28
CA TYR A 763 -5.77 -19.37 11.07
C TYR A 763 -6.17 -19.53 12.53
N THR A 764 -5.28 -20.13 13.32
CA THR A 764 -5.23 -19.95 14.77
C THR A 764 -3.86 -19.40 15.12
N GLN A 765 -3.79 -18.12 15.49
CA GLN A 765 -2.71 -17.69 16.37
C GLN A 765 -2.85 -18.50 17.66
N GLN A 766 -1.83 -19.29 17.97
CA GLN A 766 -1.68 -19.84 19.31
C GLN A 766 -1.03 -18.75 20.15
N GLU A 767 -1.85 -18.02 20.92
CA GLU A 767 -1.37 -17.40 22.14
C GLU A 767 -0.85 -18.50 23.09
N PRO A 768 0.18 -18.22 23.92
CA PRO A 768 0.96 -19.23 24.64
C PRO A 768 0.21 -19.94 25.80
#